data_AF-A0A087H6X2-F1
#
_entry.id   AF-A0A087H6X2-F1
#
_cell.length_a   1.000
_cell.length_b   1.000
_cell.length_c   1.000
_cell.angle_alpha   90.00
_cell.angle_beta   90.00
_cell.angle_gamma   90.00
#
_symmetry.space_group_name_H-M   'P 1'
#
loop_
_entity.id
_entity.type
_entity.pdbx_description
1 polymer ?
#
loop_
_entity_poly.entity_id
_entity_poly.type
_entity_poly.pdbx_seq_one_letter_code
_entity_poly.pdbx_strand_id
1 'polypeptide(L)'
;MDALPDLDRIYLKKSFASFKMEEDKSIKENLDVFLKLVDDLASLDINYSDEDQAVQFLSSLPKQFDSLVHTLSNGKETLTLLEVTSSAYAMEVEQIVTPFEVSAEKGGKIDYDKLIVKFGCKKLDESLIDRIHRLTGRKPHVFLSRGVFFAHRDFNLILDAYERGEKFYLYTGRGPSSEALHLGHLIPFMFTKYLQEAFKVPVVIQLTDDEKFLWNKEMTVEESERLARENAKDIIACGFDITKTFIFSDFGYASCAFKKNIAKISKCVTHNKAVSIFGFKGEDHIGKIGFPPVQAAPSFPSSFPHLFPGMDKLRCLIPCAIDQDPYFRMTRDVSERLDYSKPALIESSFFPSLEGQNGKMSASKPNSAIYVTDTPKVIKNKINNAFSGGRKTKELQNDLGADLEVDIPFKYLNFFLEDDSELEHIKKVYGDGKLKTGVDGMETGAVKKRLAEVLIEIVERHRRARAAVTEEMVDAFMSSQIRRRLITGARFLFSFLRCAMEVDKNGEIAPESSEQVVNPWEVSAKDGGKIDYDKLIDQFGCQRLDESLIDRVQRLTSRQPHVFLRRGVFFAHRDFNEILDAYEKGDKFYLYTGRGPSSEALHLGHLIPFMFTKYLQEAFKVPLVIQLTDDEKCIWKNLTVEESQRLARENAKDIIACGFDITKTFIFSDFDYVGGSFYKNMVKVAKCVTLNKATGIFGFSGEDNIGKLSFPPVQAVPSFPSSFPHLFPGKDNLRCLIPCAIDQDPYFRMTRDVAPRLGYSKPALIESTFFPALQGENGKMSASDPNSAIYVTDTAKEIKTKINSYAFSGGQNSIDNQRALGANLEVDISVKYLSFFLEDDTELEHIKKEYGKGGMLTRDVKNRLTEVLTEIVERHRRARAAVTEEMVDAFMAVRPLPNMFE
;
A
#
# COMPACT_ATOMS: atom_id res chain seq x y z
N MET A 1 -7.48 -16.76 -76.24
CA MET A 1 -6.17 -16.52 -75.62
C MET A 1 -6.25 -15.14 -75.01
N ASP A 2 -6.43 -15.08 -73.70
CA ASP A 2 -6.16 -13.91 -72.88
C ASP A 2 -5.50 -14.46 -71.62
N ALA A 3 -4.39 -13.86 -71.20
CA ALA A 3 -3.56 -14.41 -70.13
C ALA A 3 -4.06 -13.95 -68.76
N LEU A 4 -4.14 -14.89 -67.81
CA LEU A 4 -4.01 -14.53 -66.40
C LEU A 4 -2.58 -13.97 -66.20
N PRO A 5 -2.37 -12.97 -65.33
CA PRO A 5 -1.02 -12.49 -65.03
C PRO A 5 -0.18 -13.62 -64.45
N ASP A 6 1.06 -13.77 -64.90
CA ASP A 6 2.02 -14.66 -64.25
C ASP A 6 2.18 -14.25 -62.78
N LEU A 7 1.79 -15.13 -61.84
CA LEU A 7 2.17 -14.96 -60.45
C LEU A 7 3.68 -15.18 -60.37
N ASP A 8 4.44 -14.08 -60.28
CA ASP A 8 5.90 -14.12 -60.27
C ASP A 8 6.39 -15.04 -59.15
N ARG A 9 6.99 -16.17 -59.58
CA ARG A 9 7.53 -17.23 -58.74
C ARG A 9 8.56 -16.71 -57.73
N ILE A 10 9.26 -15.63 -58.07
CA ILE A 10 10.25 -14.98 -57.21
C ILE A 10 9.53 -14.07 -56.19
N TYR A 11 8.47 -13.37 -56.60
CA TYR A 11 7.65 -12.54 -55.70
C TYR A 11 6.99 -13.39 -54.61
N LEU A 12 6.30 -14.48 -54.95
CA LEU A 12 5.64 -15.31 -53.92
C LEU A 12 6.64 -15.93 -52.92
N LYS A 13 7.77 -16.45 -53.41
CA LYS A 13 8.82 -16.99 -52.53
C LYS A 13 9.41 -15.92 -51.60
N LYS A 14 9.59 -14.69 -52.11
CA LYS A 14 10.03 -13.56 -51.28
C LYS A 14 8.98 -13.22 -50.22
N SER A 15 7.70 -13.12 -50.60
CA SER A 15 6.60 -12.82 -49.69
C SER A 15 6.43 -13.85 -48.57
N PHE A 16 6.66 -15.14 -48.86
CA PHE A 16 6.65 -16.19 -47.84
C PHE A 16 7.82 -16.04 -46.85
N ALA A 17 9.05 -15.93 -47.36
CA ALA A 17 10.24 -15.76 -46.52
C ALA A 17 10.24 -14.45 -45.71
N SER A 18 9.61 -13.39 -46.23
CA SER A 18 9.42 -12.12 -45.51
C SER A 18 8.04 -11.98 -44.85
N PHE A 19 7.29 -13.08 -44.64
CA PHE A 19 5.96 -13.00 -44.05
C PHE A 19 6.04 -12.49 -42.60
N LYS A 20 5.23 -11.48 -42.31
CA LYS A 20 5.05 -10.86 -40.99
C LYS A 20 3.57 -10.61 -40.75
N MET A 21 3.11 -10.89 -39.55
CA MET A 21 1.72 -10.63 -39.19
C MET A 21 1.43 -9.13 -39.13
N GLU A 22 0.24 -8.75 -39.57
CA GLU A 22 -0.32 -7.40 -39.36
C GLU A 22 -0.91 -7.34 -37.94
N GLU A 23 -0.47 -6.36 -37.13
CA GLU A 23 -0.76 -6.30 -35.69
C GLU A 23 -2.25 -6.02 -35.37
N ASP A 24 -2.95 -5.36 -36.30
CA ASP A 24 -4.37 -5.01 -36.24
C ASP A 24 -5.31 -6.18 -36.61
N LYS A 25 -4.80 -7.23 -37.27
CA LYS A 25 -5.51 -8.47 -37.56
C LYS A 25 -5.41 -9.48 -36.40
N SER A 26 -6.32 -10.45 -36.34
CA SER A 26 -6.20 -11.61 -35.42
C SER A 26 -5.16 -12.61 -35.90
N ILE A 27 -4.73 -13.57 -35.05
CA ILE A 27 -3.95 -14.74 -35.46
C ILE A 27 -4.68 -15.51 -36.56
N LYS A 28 -6.03 -15.55 -36.53
CA LYS A 28 -6.83 -16.22 -37.56
C LYS A 28 -6.73 -15.53 -38.91
N GLU A 29 -6.98 -14.23 -38.96
CA GLU A 29 -6.94 -13.48 -40.23
C GLU A 29 -5.52 -13.44 -40.82
N ASN A 30 -4.48 -13.45 -39.97
CA ASN A 30 -3.10 -13.64 -40.41
C ASN A 30 -2.84 -15.08 -40.92
N LEU A 31 -3.40 -16.11 -40.28
CA LEU A 31 -3.31 -17.49 -40.74
C LEU A 31 -4.03 -17.72 -42.06
N ASP A 32 -5.24 -17.16 -42.25
CA ASP A 32 -6.01 -17.28 -43.50
C ASP A 32 -5.23 -16.63 -44.68
N VAL A 33 -4.47 -15.55 -44.44
CA VAL A 33 -3.56 -14.94 -45.43
C VAL A 33 -2.31 -15.81 -45.66
N PHE A 34 -1.72 -16.37 -44.60
CA PHE A 34 -0.54 -17.22 -44.69
C PHE A 34 -0.80 -18.54 -45.44
N LEU A 35 -1.90 -19.23 -45.11
CA LEU A 35 -2.32 -20.45 -45.79
C LEU A 35 -2.61 -20.19 -47.26
N LYS A 36 -3.29 -19.09 -47.59
CA LYS A 36 -3.49 -18.71 -48.99
C LYS A 36 -2.15 -18.52 -49.72
N LEU A 37 -1.15 -17.90 -49.09
CA LEU A 37 0.18 -17.73 -49.69
C LEU A 37 0.89 -19.08 -49.91
N VAL A 38 0.66 -20.07 -49.03
CA VAL A 38 1.12 -21.45 -49.22
C VAL A 38 0.38 -22.12 -50.38
N ASP A 39 -0.95 -21.99 -50.49
CA ASP A 39 -1.74 -22.53 -51.59
C ASP A 39 -1.35 -21.92 -52.95
N ASP A 40 -1.18 -20.59 -53.01
CA ASP A 40 -0.71 -19.86 -54.20
C ASP A 40 0.69 -20.38 -54.62
N LEU A 41 1.57 -20.73 -53.67
CA LEU A 41 2.89 -21.34 -53.94
C LEU A 41 2.80 -22.81 -54.38
N ALA A 42 1.94 -23.61 -53.74
CA ALA A 42 1.69 -25.01 -54.12
C ALA A 42 1.13 -25.12 -55.55
N SER A 43 0.32 -24.13 -55.97
CA SER A 43 -0.17 -24.03 -57.36
C SER A 43 0.93 -23.87 -58.42
N LEU A 44 2.13 -23.42 -58.01
CA LEU A 44 3.34 -23.30 -58.84
C LEU A 44 4.35 -24.45 -58.62
N ASP A 45 3.87 -25.57 -58.06
CA ASP A 45 4.66 -26.76 -57.71
C ASP A 45 5.82 -26.43 -56.75
N ILE A 46 5.55 -25.55 -55.77
CA ILE A 46 6.45 -25.20 -54.67
C ILE A 46 5.78 -25.57 -53.35
N ASN A 47 6.11 -26.73 -52.83
CA ASN A 47 5.63 -27.21 -51.54
C ASN A 47 6.68 -26.95 -50.44
N TYR A 48 6.22 -26.47 -49.28
CA TYR A 48 7.01 -26.32 -48.05
C TYR A 48 6.52 -27.35 -47.02
N SER A 49 7.40 -27.89 -46.17
CA SER A 49 6.96 -28.82 -45.12
C SER A 49 6.09 -28.11 -44.07
N ASP A 50 5.29 -28.88 -43.32
CA ASP A 50 4.51 -28.32 -42.20
C ASP A 50 5.41 -27.65 -41.15
N GLU A 51 6.65 -28.13 -41.01
CA GLU A 51 7.67 -27.58 -40.12
C GLU A 51 8.28 -26.28 -40.65
N ASP A 52 8.61 -26.18 -41.95
CA ASP A 52 9.02 -24.91 -42.58
C ASP A 52 7.92 -23.85 -42.41
N GLN A 53 6.65 -24.27 -42.59
CA GLN A 53 5.49 -23.41 -42.40
C GLN A 53 5.33 -23.00 -40.93
N ALA A 54 5.48 -23.93 -39.98
CA ALA A 54 5.42 -23.66 -38.55
C ALA A 54 6.51 -22.67 -38.10
N VAL A 55 7.75 -22.85 -38.56
CA VAL A 55 8.89 -21.98 -38.23
C VAL A 55 8.71 -20.60 -38.85
N GLN A 56 8.26 -20.49 -40.11
CA GLN A 56 7.98 -19.20 -40.74
C GLN A 56 6.81 -18.48 -40.04
N PHE A 57 5.75 -19.20 -39.68
CA PHE A 57 4.60 -18.64 -38.97
C PHE A 57 4.95 -18.19 -37.54
N LEU A 58 5.70 -19.01 -36.78
CA LEU A 58 6.23 -18.66 -35.45
C LEU A 58 7.13 -17.42 -35.54
N SER A 59 8.02 -17.37 -36.52
CA SER A 59 8.92 -16.24 -36.78
C SER A 59 8.19 -14.98 -37.27
N SER A 60 6.92 -15.08 -37.67
CA SER A 60 6.10 -13.96 -38.15
C SER A 60 5.32 -13.24 -37.04
N LEU A 61 5.22 -13.83 -35.84
CA LEU A 61 4.47 -13.31 -34.69
C LEU A 61 4.94 -11.91 -34.22
N PRO A 62 4.03 -11.04 -33.74
CA PRO A 62 4.39 -9.78 -33.07
C PRO A 62 5.06 -9.99 -31.70
N LYS A 63 5.81 -8.98 -31.23
CA LYS A 63 6.63 -9.03 -30.00
C LYS A 63 5.87 -9.43 -28.72
N GLN A 64 4.57 -9.21 -28.66
CA GLN A 64 3.75 -9.62 -27.51
C GLN A 64 3.77 -11.16 -27.29
N PHE A 65 4.13 -11.93 -28.31
CA PHE A 65 4.29 -13.38 -28.25
C PHE A 65 5.76 -13.84 -28.05
N ASP A 66 6.73 -12.95 -27.78
CA ASP A 66 8.15 -13.30 -27.64
C ASP A 66 8.39 -14.44 -26.62
N SER A 67 7.60 -14.49 -25.54
CA SER A 67 7.62 -15.58 -24.56
C SER A 67 7.17 -16.93 -25.15
N LEU A 68 6.15 -16.94 -26.00
CA LEU A 68 5.68 -18.13 -26.71
C LEU A 68 6.67 -18.57 -27.77
N VAL A 69 7.25 -17.62 -28.53
CA VAL A 69 8.32 -17.89 -29.50
C VAL A 69 9.50 -18.56 -28.81
N HIS A 70 9.97 -18.00 -27.68
CA HIS A 70 11.03 -18.60 -26.88
C HIS A 70 10.65 -19.99 -26.33
N THR A 71 9.39 -20.21 -25.95
CA THR A 71 8.92 -21.48 -25.39
C THR A 71 8.79 -22.58 -26.45
N LEU A 72 8.34 -22.26 -27.67
CA LEU A 72 8.22 -23.24 -28.76
C LEU A 72 9.54 -23.48 -29.51
N SER A 73 10.47 -22.52 -29.49
CA SER A 73 11.79 -22.67 -30.14
C SER A 73 12.82 -23.44 -29.30
N ASN A 74 12.57 -23.67 -28.01
CA ASN A 74 13.51 -24.32 -27.10
C ASN A 74 12.94 -25.64 -26.56
N GLY A 75 13.62 -26.76 -26.85
CA GLY A 75 13.32 -28.05 -26.21
C GLY A 75 12.35 -28.98 -26.96
N LYS A 76 12.10 -28.75 -28.26
CA LYS A 76 11.44 -29.69 -29.16
C LYS A 76 12.39 -30.11 -30.29
N GLU A 77 12.25 -31.36 -30.76
CA GLU A 77 12.96 -31.87 -31.95
C GLU A 77 12.21 -31.61 -33.26
N THR A 78 10.89 -31.40 -33.19
CA THR A 78 10.01 -31.08 -34.33
C THR A 78 8.93 -30.08 -33.93
N LEU A 79 8.43 -29.28 -34.87
CA LEU A 79 7.34 -28.31 -34.63
C LEU A 79 6.30 -28.30 -35.77
N THR A 80 5.01 -28.43 -35.43
CA THR A 80 3.91 -28.40 -36.42
C THR A 80 3.18 -27.05 -36.48
N LEU A 81 2.61 -26.72 -37.65
CA LEU A 81 1.85 -25.47 -37.82
C LEU A 81 0.61 -25.46 -36.93
N LEU A 82 0.00 -26.63 -36.70
CA LEU A 82 -1.13 -26.80 -35.78
C LEU A 82 -0.76 -26.49 -34.32
N GLU A 83 0.42 -26.87 -33.84
CA GLU A 83 0.87 -26.53 -32.48
C GLU A 83 1.15 -25.04 -32.31
N VAL A 84 1.84 -24.43 -33.29
CA VAL A 84 2.13 -22.98 -33.26
C VAL A 84 0.84 -22.18 -33.27
N THR A 85 -0.06 -22.46 -34.22
CA THR A 85 -1.35 -21.78 -34.31
C THR A 85 -2.20 -22.00 -33.07
N SER A 86 -2.35 -23.23 -32.58
CA SER A 86 -3.12 -23.53 -31.36
C SER A 86 -2.58 -22.80 -30.13
N SER A 87 -1.26 -22.67 -30.00
CA SER A 87 -0.63 -21.97 -28.88
C SER A 87 -0.73 -20.44 -29.01
N ALA A 88 -0.58 -19.91 -30.22
CA ALA A 88 -0.76 -18.49 -30.52
C ALA A 88 -2.24 -18.07 -30.32
N TYR A 89 -3.19 -18.91 -30.74
CA TYR A 89 -4.61 -18.74 -30.40
C TYR A 89 -4.83 -18.76 -28.90
N ALA A 90 -4.32 -19.75 -28.16
CA ALA A 90 -4.49 -19.80 -26.70
C ALA A 90 -3.97 -18.54 -25.99
N MET A 91 -2.93 -17.89 -26.53
CA MET A 91 -2.37 -16.64 -26.01
C MET A 91 -3.11 -15.37 -26.52
N GLU A 92 -3.77 -15.40 -27.68
CA GLU A 92 -4.68 -14.33 -28.16
C GLU A 92 -6.07 -14.39 -27.51
N VAL A 93 -6.49 -15.57 -27.04
CA VAL A 93 -7.84 -15.91 -26.53
C VAL A 93 -7.92 -15.84 -24.98
N GLU A 94 -6.86 -15.41 -24.31
CA GLU A 94 -6.86 -15.13 -22.86
C GLU A 94 -7.56 -13.79 -22.54
N GLN A 95 -8.84 -13.82 -22.15
CA GLN A 95 -9.51 -12.64 -21.59
C GLN A 95 -8.82 -12.16 -20.30
N ILE A 96 -8.55 -10.85 -20.24
CA ILE A 96 -7.87 -10.18 -19.12
C ILE A 96 -8.94 -9.56 -18.22
N VAL A 97 -9.02 -10.02 -16.98
CA VAL A 97 -9.88 -9.45 -15.94
C VAL A 97 -9.08 -9.28 -14.67
N THR A 98 -8.87 -8.04 -14.28
CA THR A 98 -8.17 -7.59 -13.07
C THR A 98 -8.90 -6.38 -12.48
N PRO A 99 -8.59 -5.92 -11.26
CA PRO A 99 -9.22 -4.71 -10.70
C PRO A 99 -8.95 -3.42 -11.48
N PHE A 100 -7.99 -3.44 -12.41
CA PHE A 100 -7.50 -2.26 -13.14
C PHE A 100 -7.82 -2.31 -14.64
N GLU A 101 -7.85 -3.50 -15.22
CA GLU A 101 -8.07 -3.76 -16.65
C GLU A 101 -9.10 -4.88 -16.85
N VAL A 102 -10.04 -4.64 -17.78
CA VAL A 102 -11.03 -5.60 -18.25
C VAL A 102 -11.07 -5.53 -19.77
N SER A 103 -10.53 -6.55 -20.43
CA SER A 103 -10.54 -6.71 -21.89
C SER A 103 -10.91 -8.14 -22.27
N ALA A 104 -11.71 -8.26 -23.32
CA ALA A 104 -12.12 -9.55 -23.89
C ALA A 104 -11.11 -10.01 -24.96
N GLU A 105 -11.29 -11.24 -25.42
CA GLU A 105 -10.68 -11.79 -26.64
C GLU A 105 -10.76 -10.78 -27.80
N LYS A 106 -9.78 -10.73 -28.71
CA LYS A 106 -9.72 -9.74 -29.82
C LYS A 106 -11.05 -9.74 -30.63
N GLY A 107 -11.89 -8.72 -30.42
CA GLY A 107 -13.20 -8.58 -31.07
C GLY A 107 -14.38 -9.33 -30.42
N GLY A 108 -14.15 -10.10 -29.35
CA GLY A 108 -15.16 -10.94 -28.68
C GLY A 108 -15.81 -10.31 -27.44
N LYS A 109 -16.64 -11.13 -26.76
CA LYS A 109 -17.28 -10.80 -25.47
C LYS A 109 -16.58 -11.47 -24.29
N ILE A 110 -16.72 -10.90 -23.10
CA ILE A 110 -16.32 -11.56 -21.84
C ILE A 110 -17.14 -12.84 -21.66
N ASP A 111 -16.45 -13.95 -21.45
CA ASP A 111 -17.05 -15.25 -21.15
C ASP A 111 -17.04 -15.47 -19.62
N TYR A 112 -18.20 -15.27 -19.01
CA TYR A 112 -18.39 -15.34 -17.57
C TYR A 112 -18.32 -16.77 -17.01
N ASP A 113 -18.59 -17.81 -17.81
CA ASP A 113 -18.43 -19.20 -17.38
C ASP A 113 -16.94 -19.61 -17.42
N LYS A 114 -16.17 -19.16 -18.41
CA LYS A 114 -14.69 -19.23 -18.35
C LYS A 114 -14.12 -18.49 -17.13
N LEU A 115 -14.67 -17.32 -16.76
CA LEU A 115 -14.22 -16.60 -15.56
C LEU A 115 -14.51 -17.36 -14.26
N ILE A 116 -15.67 -18.01 -14.14
CA ILE A 116 -15.99 -18.87 -12.98
C ILE A 116 -14.91 -19.95 -12.80
N VAL A 117 -14.45 -20.56 -13.89
CA VAL A 117 -13.37 -21.57 -13.85
C VAL A 117 -12.01 -20.92 -13.54
N LYS A 118 -11.63 -19.83 -14.23
CA LYS A 118 -10.33 -19.14 -14.06
C LYS A 118 -10.13 -18.62 -12.63
N PHE A 119 -11.19 -18.10 -12.00
CA PHE A 119 -11.14 -17.59 -10.62
C PHE A 119 -11.50 -18.67 -9.59
N GLY A 120 -12.19 -19.74 -9.98
CA GLY A 120 -12.61 -20.82 -9.09
C GLY A 120 -13.68 -20.37 -8.08
N CYS A 121 -14.60 -19.49 -8.49
CA CYS A 121 -15.83 -19.21 -7.76
C CYS A 121 -16.92 -20.25 -8.13
N LYS A 122 -18.17 -20.04 -7.70
CA LYS A 122 -19.29 -20.95 -8.00
C LYS A 122 -20.40 -20.19 -8.71
N LYS A 123 -21.03 -20.82 -9.71
CA LYS A 123 -22.20 -20.24 -10.40
C LYS A 123 -23.37 -20.11 -9.41
N LEU A 124 -24.10 -18.99 -9.49
CA LEU A 124 -25.28 -18.74 -8.68
C LEU A 124 -26.49 -19.40 -9.36
N ASP A 125 -26.99 -20.48 -8.76
CA ASP A 125 -28.12 -21.26 -9.31
C ASP A 125 -29.50 -20.80 -8.80
N GLU A 126 -30.55 -21.27 -9.47
CA GLU A 126 -31.96 -20.95 -9.15
C GLU A 126 -32.34 -21.41 -7.73
N SER A 127 -31.77 -22.51 -7.22
CA SER A 127 -32.09 -23.02 -5.88
C SER A 127 -31.62 -22.09 -4.78
N LEU A 128 -30.48 -21.42 -4.99
CA LEU A 128 -29.94 -20.33 -4.18
C LEU A 128 -30.80 -19.06 -4.27
N ILE A 129 -31.25 -18.70 -5.48
CA ILE A 129 -32.11 -17.52 -5.71
C ILE A 129 -33.46 -17.70 -5.00
N ASP A 130 -34.08 -18.87 -5.12
CA ASP A 130 -35.30 -19.22 -4.38
C ASP A 130 -35.06 -19.31 -2.86
N ARG A 131 -33.86 -19.70 -2.42
CA ARG A 131 -33.51 -19.69 -0.99
C ARG A 131 -33.51 -18.28 -0.42
N ILE A 132 -33.01 -17.28 -1.16
CA ILE A 132 -33.17 -15.85 -0.78
C ILE A 132 -34.65 -15.50 -0.64
N HIS A 133 -35.50 -15.91 -1.60
CA HIS A 133 -36.93 -15.63 -1.54
C HIS A 133 -37.59 -16.21 -0.29
N ARG A 134 -37.38 -17.52 -0.03
CA ARG A 134 -37.93 -18.24 1.12
C ARG A 134 -37.50 -17.64 2.46
N LEU A 135 -36.24 -17.20 2.60
CA LEU A 135 -35.69 -16.69 3.86
C LEU A 135 -36.03 -15.22 4.15
N THR A 136 -36.18 -14.40 3.10
CA THR A 136 -36.38 -12.94 3.26
C THR A 136 -37.82 -12.50 3.06
N GLY A 137 -38.67 -13.35 2.46
CA GLY A 137 -40.04 -13.04 2.08
C GLY A 137 -40.17 -12.02 0.93
N ARG A 138 -39.07 -11.58 0.33
CA ARG A 138 -39.04 -10.61 -0.77
C ARG A 138 -38.87 -11.32 -2.12
N LYS A 139 -39.45 -10.78 -3.21
CA LYS A 139 -39.11 -11.21 -4.58
C LYS A 139 -37.58 -11.12 -4.75
N PRO A 140 -36.92 -12.09 -5.43
CA PRO A 140 -35.55 -11.92 -5.88
C PRO A 140 -35.37 -10.61 -6.67
N HIS A 141 -34.25 -9.92 -6.46
CA HIS A 141 -33.90 -8.74 -7.25
C HIS A 141 -33.77 -9.12 -8.73
N VAL A 142 -34.14 -8.23 -9.66
CA VAL A 142 -34.04 -8.50 -11.11
C VAL A 142 -32.62 -8.86 -11.56
N PHE A 143 -31.60 -8.36 -10.85
CA PHE A 143 -30.21 -8.72 -11.11
C PHE A 143 -29.86 -10.18 -10.76
N LEU A 144 -30.65 -10.85 -9.91
CA LEU A 144 -30.49 -12.28 -9.62
C LEU A 144 -31.19 -13.11 -10.70
N SER A 145 -32.48 -12.86 -10.94
CA SER A 145 -33.28 -13.63 -11.91
C SER A 145 -32.83 -13.47 -13.36
N ARG A 146 -32.08 -12.41 -13.69
CA ARG A 146 -31.52 -12.14 -15.02
C ARG A 146 -30.02 -12.40 -15.13
N GLY A 147 -29.42 -13.08 -14.15
CA GLY A 147 -28.01 -13.48 -14.19
C GLY A 147 -27.00 -12.32 -14.25
N VAL A 148 -27.34 -11.16 -13.68
CA VAL A 148 -26.40 -10.02 -13.55
C VAL A 148 -25.46 -10.25 -12.38
N PHE A 149 -25.97 -10.71 -11.23
CA PHE A 149 -25.17 -11.40 -10.22
C PHE A 149 -25.25 -12.89 -10.52
N PHE A 150 -24.14 -13.47 -10.95
CA PHE A 150 -24.10 -14.78 -11.63
C PHE A 150 -23.13 -15.77 -10.97
N ALA A 151 -22.23 -15.28 -10.12
CA ALA A 151 -21.26 -16.08 -9.41
C ALA A 151 -21.19 -15.69 -7.93
N HIS A 152 -20.62 -16.58 -7.10
CA HIS A 152 -20.53 -16.39 -5.66
C HIS A 152 -19.37 -17.20 -5.04
N ARG A 153 -18.98 -16.82 -3.83
CA ARG A 153 -18.15 -17.65 -2.93
C ARG A 153 -18.83 -17.76 -1.58
N ASP A 154 -19.03 -18.97 -1.09
CA ASP A 154 -19.56 -19.28 0.25
C ASP A 154 -20.88 -18.58 0.66
N PHE A 155 -21.61 -17.94 -0.27
CA PHE A 155 -22.92 -17.34 -0.02
C PHE A 155 -23.93 -18.32 0.59
N ASN A 156 -23.87 -19.62 0.26
CA ASN A 156 -24.61 -20.67 0.98
C ASN A 156 -24.36 -20.62 2.50
N LEU A 157 -23.12 -20.45 2.96
CA LEU A 157 -22.79 -20.35 4.39
C LEU A 157 -23.35 -19.09 5.07
N ILE A 158 -23.65 -18.03 4.30
CA ILE A 158 -24.35 -16.83 4.80
C ILE A 158 -25.85 -17.15 4.99
N LEU A 159 -26.46 -17.88 4.04
CA LEU A 159 -27.85 -18.32 4.15
C LEU A 159 -28.02 -19.37 5.28
N ASP A 160 -27.10 -20.33 5.40
CA ASP A 160 -27.05 -21.30 6.50
C ASP A 160 -26.93 -20.60 7.86
N ALA A 161 -26.11 -19.54 7.95
CA ALA A 161 -25.94 -18.72 9.14
C ALA A 161 -27.23 -17.95 9.48
N TYR A 162 -27.83 -17.30 8.48
CA TYR A 162 -29.08 -16.55 8.65
C TYR A 162 -30.25 -17.45 9.08
N GLU A 163 -30.34 -18.67 8.55
CA GLU A 163 -31.31 -19.69 8.97
C GLU A 163 -31.15 -20.10 10.44
N ARG A 164 -29.92 -20.11 10.98
CA ARG A 164 -29.65 -20.32 12.40
C ARG A 164 -29.82 -19.07 13.27
N GLY A 165 -30.22 -17.94 12.69
CA GLY A 165 -30.31 -16.65 13.37
C GLY A 165 -28.96 -15.98 13.68
N GLU A 166 -27.87 -16.47 13.08
CA GLU A 166 -26.56 -15.81 13.18
C GLU A 166 -26.57 -14.48 12.41
N LYS A 167 -25.81 -13.51 12.92
CA LYS A 167 -25.64 -12.22 12.26
C LYS A 167 -24.50 -12.28 11.24
N PHE A 168 -24.63 -11.45 10.21
CA PHE A 168 -23.56 -11.12 9.27
C PHE A 168 -23.64 -9.62 8.93
N TYR A 169 -22.65 -9.09 8.23
CA TYR A 169 -22.68 -7.74 7.67
C TYR A 169 -22.30 -7.74 6.19
N LEU A 170 -22.72 -6.69 5.49
CA LEU A 170 -22.37 -6.43 4.10
C LEU A 170 -21.17 -5.48 4.03
N TYR A 171 -20.27 -5.71 3.09
CA TYR A 171 -19.20 -4.77 2.74
C TYR A 171 -19.14 -4.60 1.21
N THR A 172 -19.01 -3.36 0.74
CA THR A 172 -18.73 -3.06 -0.67
C THR A 172 -17.88 -1.77 -0.74
N GLY A 173 -17.41 -1.39 -1.93
CA GLY A 173 -16.50 -0.24 -2.06
C GLY A 173 -16.57 0.49 -3.39
N ARG A 174 -16.07 1.72 -3.41
CA ARG A 174 -16.01 2.61 -4.58
C ARG A 174 -14.81 3.54 -4.50
N GLY A 175 -13.84 3.34 -5.39
CA GLY A 175 -12.78 4.32 -5.59
C GLY A 175 -13.28 5.56 -6.33
N PRO A 176 -13.25 6.75 -5.70
CA PRO A 176 -13.90 7.95 -6.22
C PRO A 176 -13.10 8.56 -7.38
N SER A 177 -13.62 8.41 -8.60
CA SER A 177 -12.91 8.73 -9.85
C SER A 177 -13.58 9.83 -10.70
N SER A 178 -14.66 10.43 -10.23
CA SER A 178 -15.51 11.38 -10.98
C SER A 178 -16.49 12.08 -10.05
N GLU A 179 -16.89 13.31 -10.39
CA GLU A 179 -17.87 14.15 -9.65
C GLU A 179 -19.20 13.45 -9.38
N ALA A 180 -19.59 12.53 -10.27
CA ALA A 180 -20.83 11.79 -10.21
C ALA A 180 -20.59 10.33 -10.60
N LEU A 181 -21.42 9.43 -10.08
CA LEU A 181 -21.53 8.05 -10.51
C LEU A 181 -22.20 7.96 -11.90
N HIS A 182 -21.90 6.87 -12.59
CA HIS A 182 -22.63 6.42 -13.78
C HIS A 182 -23.36 5.12 -13.49
N LEU A 183 -24.39 4.77 -14.28
CA LEU A 183 -25.30 3.68 -13.96
C LEU A 183 -24.62 2.34 -13.62
N GLY A 184 -23.50 2.00 -14.26
CA GLY A 184 -22.71 0.80 -13.95
C GLY A 184 -22.02 0.80 -12.58
N HIS A 185 -21.84 1.97 -11.94
CA HIS A 185 -21.41 2.08 -10.54
C HIS A 185 -22.59 1.91 -9.58
N LEU A 186 -23.83 2.22 -9.99
CA LEU A 186 -25.00 2.05 -9.13
C LEU A 186 -25.37 0.58 -8.92
N ILE A 187 -25.04 -0.32 -9.86
CA ILE A 187 -25.50 -1.72 -9.81
C ILE A 187 -25.08 -2.46 -8.52
N PRO A 188 -23.79 -2.42 -8.09
CA PRO A 188 -23.40 -2.94 -6.78
C PRO A 188 -24.12 -2.29 -5.60
N PHE A 189 -24.36 -0.96 -5.64
CA PHE A 189 -25.04 -0.24 -4.55
C PHE A 189 -26.53 -0.55 -4.46
N MET A 190 -27.24 -0.55 -5.59
CA MET A 190 -28.65 -0.94 -5.67
C MET A 190 -28.85 -2.38 -5.14
N PHE A 191 -27.95 -3.29 -5.50
CA PHE A 191 -28.01 -4.67 -5.01
C PHE A 191 -27.64 -4.78 -3.52
N THR A 192 -26.60 -4.09 -3.05
CA THR A 192 -26.23 -4.05 -1.63
C THR A 192 -27.35 -3.46 -0.77
N LYS A 193 -28.06 -2.45 -1.28
CA LYS A 193 -29.25 -1.85 -0.65
C LYS A 193 -30.42 -2.84 -0.62
N TYR A 194 -30.66 -3.60 -1.70
CA TYR A 194 -31.63 -4.70 -1.69
C TYR A 194 -31.29 -5.75 -0.62
N LEU A 195 -30.02 -6.19 -0.53
CA LEU A 195 -29.57 -7.14 0.48
C LEU A 195 -29.70 -6.59 1.91
N GLN A 196 -29.38 -5.30 2.13
CA GLN A 196 -29.58 -4.62 3.41
C GLN A 196 -31.06 -4.69 3.83
N GLU A 197 -31.99 -4.36 2.95
CA GLU A 197 -33.42 -4.38 3.27
C GLU A 197 -34.00 -5.80 3.42
N ALA A 198 -33.47 -6.78 2.67
CA ALA A 198 -33.93 -8.16 2.68
C ALA A 198 -33.48 -8.90 3.96
N PHE A 199 -32.21 -8.78 4.32
CA PHE A 199 -31.62 -9.47 5.49
C PHE A 199 -31.60 -8.59 6.76
N LYS A 200 -31.84 -7.28 6.65
CA LYS A 200 -31.88 -6.28 7.75
C LYS A 200 -30.53 -6.09 8.47
N VAL A 201 -29.43 -6.35 7.76
CA VAL A 201 -28.05 -6.37 8.26
C VAL A 201 -27.34 -5.01 8.18
N PRO A 202 -26.25 -4.81 8.95
CA PRO A 202 -25.35 -3.68 8.76
C PRO A 202 -24.64 -3.70 7.40
N VAL A 203 -24.28 -2.53 6.89
CA VAL A 203 -23.50 -2.31 5.66
C VAL A 203 -22.30 -1.41 5.99
N VAL A 204 -21.13 -1.78 5.49
CA VAL A 204 -19.92 -0.96 5.45
C VAL A 204 -19.63 -0.60 3.98
N ILE A 205 -19.33 0.66 3.69
CA ILE A 205 -18.98 1.13 2.35
C ILE A 205 -17.65 1.88 2.40
N GLN A 206 -16.64 1.33 1.72
CA GLN A 206 -15.31 1.95 1.62
C GLN A 206 -15.22 2.87 0.40
N LEU A 207 -14.62 4.05 0.57
CA LEU A 207 -14.32 5.00 -0.48
C LEU A 207 -12.79 5.11 -0.61
N THR A 208 -12.23 4.41 -1.60
CA THR A 208 -10.79 4.21 -1.76
C THR A 208 -10.14 5.45 -2.39
N ASP A 209 -10.19 6.57 -1.66
CA ASP A 209 -9.59 7.85 -2.05
C ASP A 209 -8.07 7.79 -2.07
N ASP A 210 -7.46 7.01 -1.16
CA ASP A 210 -6.03 6.69 -1.23
C ASP A 210 -5.66 5.86 -2.47
N GLU A 211 -6.44 4.86 -2.88
CA GLU A 211 -6.27 4.14 -4.14
C GLU A 211 -6.33 5.10 -5.35
N LYS A 212 -7.30 6.00 -5.41
CA LYS A 212 -7.41 6.91 -6.57
C LYS A 212 -6.34 8.00 -6.56
N PHE A 213 -5.90 8.45 -5.40
CA PHE A 213 -4.66 9.23 -5.28
C PHE A 213 -3.43 8.44 -5.72
N LEU A 214 -3.31 7.15 -5.41
CA LEU A 214 -2.17 6.30 -5.76
C LEU A 214 -2.10 5.99 -7.27
N TRP A 215 -3.23 5.68 -7.90
CA TRP A 215 -3.29 5.33 -9.34
C TRP A 215 -3.31 6.55 -10.28
N ASN A 216 -3.90 7.70 -9.87
CA ASN A 216 -3.87 8.92 -10.66
C ASN A 216 -2.62 9.76 -10.33
N LYS A 217 -1.75 9.98 -11.33
CA LYS A 217 -0.51 10.75 -11.18
C LYS A 217 -0.73 12.20 -10.72
N GLU A 218 -1.77 12.85 -11.24
CA GLU A 218 -2.03 14.30 -11.07
C GLU A 218 -2.99 14.62 -9.91
N MET A 219 -3.75 13.63 -9.44
CA MET A 219 -4.67 13.80 -8.32
C MET A 219 -3.95 14.16 -7.02
N THR A 220 -4.44 15.21 -6.35
CA THR A 220 -4.05 15.58 -4.99
C THR A 220 -4.88 14.81 -3.95
N VAL A 221 -4.44 14.79 -2.69
CA VAL A 221 -5.19 14.11 -1.62
C VAL A 221 -6.51 14.84 -1.38
N GLU A 222 -6.45 16.16 -1.41
CA GLU A 222 -7.54 17.09 -1.14
C GLU A 222 -8.65 16.97 -2.22
N GLU A 223 -8.28 16.69 -3.48
CA GLU A 223 -9.21 16.34 -4.56
C GLU A 223 -9.79 14.93 -4.38
N SER A 224 -9.00 13.94 -3.96
CA SER A 224 -9.48 12.58 -3.74
C SER A 224 -10.54 12.50 -2.62
N GLU A 225 -10.33 13.24 -1.51
CA GLU A 225 -11.29 13.35 -0.40
C GLU A 225 -12.57 14.10 -0.81
N ARG A 226 -12.45 15.13 -1.66
CA ARG A 226 -13.60 15.85 -2.22
C ARG A 226 -14.45 14.94 -3.11
N LEU A 227 -13.81 14.18 -4.00
CA LEU A 227 -14.49 13.21 -4.84
C LEU A 227 -15.12 12.08 -4.00
N ALA A 228 -14.48 11.66 -2.90
CA ALA A 228 -15.09 10.72 -1.94
C ALA A 228 -16.41 11.26 -1.39
N ARG A 229 -16.46 12.52 -0.92
CA ARG A 229 -17.71 13.16 -0.45
C ARG A 229 -18.79 13.25 -1.53
N GLU A 230 -18.44 13.61 -2.76
CA GLU A 230 -19.43 13.66 -3.84
C GLU A 230 -19.94 12.25 -4.24
N ASN A 231 -19.08 11.23 -4.21
CA ASN A 231 -19.48 9.84 -4.45
C ASN A 231 -20.34 9.31 -3.28
N ALA A 232 -20.08 9.73 -2.04
CA ALA A 232 -20.90 9.42 -0.88
C ALA A 232 -22.34 9.94 -1.02
N LYS A 233 -22.55 11.14 -1.60
CA LYS A 233 -23.89 11.69 -1.85
C LYS A 233 -24.70 10.83 -2.83
N ASP A 234 -24.08 10.35 -3.90
CA ASP A 234 -24.73 9.41 -4.85
C ASP A 234 -25.05 8.06 -4.19
N ILE A 235 -24.16 7.56 -3.33
CA ILE A 235 -24.36 6.32 -2.58
C ILE A 235 -25.53 6.47 -1.60
N ILE A 236 -25.59 7.55 -0.81
CA ILE A 236 -26.71 7.85 0.09
C ILE A 236 -28.02 8.01 -0.69
N ALA A 237 -27.98 8.63 -1.87
CA ALA A 237 -29.13 8.76 -2.77
C ALA A 237 -29.69 7.42 -3.30
N CYS A 238 -28.99 6.29 -3.12
CA CYS A 238 -29.54 4.95 -3.36
C CYS A 238 -30.54 4.49 -2.27
N GLY A 239 -30.66 5.23 -1.15
CA GLY A 239 -31.62 4.95 -0.09
C GLY A 239 -31.17 3.89 0.90
N PHE A 240 -29.90 3.90 1.30
CA PHE A 240 -29.38 3.08 2.39
C PHE A 240 -29.94 3.52 3.77
N ASP A 241 -30.09 2.58 4.69
CA ASP A 241 -30.53 2.85 6.06
C ASP A 241 -29.39 3.47 6.88
N ILE A 242 -29.50 4.77 7.20
CA ILE A 242 -28.51 5.52 8.00
C ILE A 242 -28.29 4.91 9.40
N THR A 243 -29.23 4.13 9.94
CA THR A 243 -29.06 3.45 11.24
C THR A 243 -28.23 2.16 11.16
N LYS A 244 -27.91 1.71 9.95
CA LYS A 244 -27.21 0.44 9.65
C LYS A 244 -26.07 0.59 8.65
N THR A 245 -25.74 1.79 8.20
CA THR A 245 -24.77 2.02 7.12
C THR A 245 -23.66 2.92 7.60
N PHE A 246 -22.42 2.44 7.54
CA PHE A 246 -21.22 3.23 7.75
C PHE A 246 -20.50 3.38 6.40
N ILE A 247 -20.41 4.61 5.91
CA ILE A 247 -19.61 4.96 4.73
C ILE A 247 -18.29 5.53 5.25
N PHE A 248 -17.15 5.18 4.70
CA PHE A 248 -15.88 5.75 5.15
C PHE A 248 -14.92 5.93 3.98
N SER A 249 -14.06 6.94 4.03
CA SER A 249 -12.93 7.05 3.11
C SER A 249 -11.63 6.64 3.80
N ASP A 250 -10.68 6.09 3.05
CA ASP A 250 -9.47 5.51 3.62
C ASP A 250 -8.53 6.57 4.22
N PHE A 251 -8.44 7.75 3.60
CA PHE A 251 -7.78 8.92 4.21
C PHE A 251 -8.53 9.48 5.43
N GLY A 252 -9.87 9.43 5.43
CA GLY A 252 -10.69 9.99 6.50
C GLY A 252 -10.83 9.10 7.74
N TYR A 253 -10.85 7.77 7.55
CA TYR A 253 -11.05 6.81 8.65
C TYR A 253 -9.74 6.37 9.29
N ALA A 254 -8.82 5.82 8.50
CA ALA A 254 -7.45 5.43 8.82
C ALA A 254 -7.20 4.88 10.26
N SER A 255 -8.17 4.19 10.88
CA SER A 255 -8.19 4.04 12.34
C SER A 255 -7.16 3.03 12.87
N CYS A 256 -6.75 3.17 14.13
CA CYS A 256 -5.82 2.26 14.81
C CYS A 256 -6.22 0.78 14.62
N ALA A 257 -7.51 0.44 14.77
CA ALA A 257 -8.02 -0.91 14.58
C ALA A 257 -7.93 -1.39 13.12
N PHE A 258 -8.24 -0.50 12.17
CA PHE A 258 -8.10 -0.75 10.73
C PHE A 258 -6.64 -0.96 10.32
N LYS A 259 -5.71 -0.14 10.83
CA LYS A 259 -4.27 -0.28 10.59
C LYS A 259 -3.67 -1.54 11.23
N LYS A 260 -4.14 -1.94 12.42
CA LYS A 260 -3.79 -3.22 13.06
C LYS A 260 -4.18 -4.42 12.19
N ASN A 261 -5.34 -4.38 11.53
CA ASN A 261 -5.71 -5.42 10.55
C ASN A 261 -4.91 -5.34 9.25
N ILE A 262 -4.65 -4.15 8.71
CA ILE A 262 -3.76 -3.97 7.55
C ILE A 262 -2.40 -4.61 7.82
N ALA A 263 -1.76 -4.34 8.96
CA ALA A 263 -0.47 -4.96 9.32
C ALA A 263 -0.56 -6.50 9.43
N LYS A 264 -1.61 -7.03 10.08
CA LYS A 264 -1.86 -8.48 10.18
C LYS A 264 -1.99 -9.14 8.79
N ILE A 265 -2.69 -8.49 7.84
CA ILE A 265 -2.87 -8.97 6.46
C ILE A 265 -1.57 -8.86 5.67
N SER A 266 -0.91 -7.72 5.70
CA SER A 266 0.36 -7.44 5.01
C SER A 266 1.45 -8.44 5.39
N LYS A 267 1.50 -8.87 6.66
CA LYS A 267 2.41 -9.91 7.16
C LYS A 267 2.19 -11.28 6.53
N CYS A 268 0.97 -11.57 6.06
CA CYS A 268 0.56 -12.88 5.52
C CYS A 268 0.68 -13.00 3.99
N VAL A 269 1.05 -11.93 3.27
CA VAL A 269 1.13 -11.88 1.80
C VAL A 269 2.57 -11.55 1.38
N THR A 270 3.23 -12.46 0.66
CA THR A 270 4.56 -12.23 0.08
C THR A 270 4.49 -11.32 -1.15
N HIS A 271 5.58 -10.63 -1.44
CA HIS A 271 5.69 -9.79 -2.64
C HIS A 271 5.44 -10.59 -3.93
N ASN A 272 6.02 -11.79 -4.06
CA ASN A 272 5.78 -12.72 -5.16
C ASN A 272 4.29 -13.06 -5.32
N LYS A 273 3.56 -13.27 -4.21
CA LYS A 273 2.11 -13.51 -4.25
C LYS A 273 1.33 -12.25 -4.68
N ALA A 274 1.73 -11.06 -4.25
CA ALA A 274 1.10 -9.82 -4.68
C ALA A 274 1.31 -9.56 -6.18
N VAL A 275 2.53 -9.72 -6.69
CA VAL A 275 2.85 -9.65 -8.13
C VAL A 275 2.01 -10.66 -8.93
N SER A 276 1.95 -11.92 -8.47
CA SER A 276 1.18 -12.98 -9.13
C SER A 276 -0.34 -12.77 -9.17
N ILE A 277 -0.91 -11.91 -8.30
CA ILE A 277 -2.35 -11.64 -8.23
C ILE A 277 -2.73 -10.31 -8.91
N PHE A 278 -1.88 -9.30 -8.82
CA PHE A 278 -2.19 -7.93 -9.24
C PHE A 278 -1.34 -7.40 -10.41
N GLY A 279 -0.33 -8.15 -10.87
CA GLY A 279 0.50 -7.78 -12.01
C GLY A 279 1.48 -6.62 -11.77
N PHE A 280 1.81 -6.32 -10.51
CA PHE A 280 2.72 -5.24 -10.13
C PHE A 280 4.12 -5.41 -10.73
N LYS A 281 4.76 -4.30 -11.09
CA LYS A 281 6.08 -4.27 -11.75
C LYS A 281 7.12 -3.46 -10.97
N GLY A 282 8.39 -3.58 -11.35
CA GLY A 282 9.51 -2.87 -10.71
C GLY A 282 9.41 -1.34 -10.73
N GLU A 283 8.76 -0.79 -11.76
CA GLU A 283 8.46 0.63 -11.91
C GLU A 283 7.20 1.11 -11.14
N ASP A 284 6.38 0.20 -10.62
CA ASP A 284 5.27 0.60 -9.75
C ASP A 284 5.78 1.14 -8.42
N HIS A 285 5.01 2.06 -7.83
CA HIS A 285 5.34 2.63 -6.53
C HIS A 285 4.80 1.76 -5.39
N ILE A 286 5.55 1.71 -4.28
CA ILE A 286 5.27 0.81 -3.15
C ILE A 286 3.89 1.03 -2.54
N GLY A 287 3.30 2.22 -2.70
CA GLY A 287 1.93 2.51 -2.29
C GLY A 287 0.88 1.65 -3.00
N LYS A 288 1.07 1.29 -4.29
CA LYS A 288 0.19 0.31 -4.96
C LYS A 288 0.28 -1.08 -4.32
N ILE A 289 1.50 -1.49 -3.95
CA ILE A 289 1.78 -2.83 -3.42
C ILE A 289 1.27 -2.96 -1.98
N GLY A 290 1.25 -1.86 -1.23
CA GLY A 290 0.63 -1.76 0.10
C GLY A 290 -0.90 -1.59 0.10
N PHE A 291 -1.55 -1.39 -1.05
CA PHE A 291 -3.00 -1.16 -1.12
C PHE A 291 -3.89 -2.43 -0.96
N PRO A 292 -3.58 -3.63 -1.51
CA PRO A 292 -4.45 -4.80 -1.36
C PRO A 292 -4.84 -5.15 0.10
N PRO A 293 -3.96 -4.99 1.12
CA PRO A 293 -4.34 -5.07 2.53
C PRO A 293 -5.40 -4.06 3.01
N VAL A 294 -5.41 -2.84 2.44
CA VAL A 294 -6.40 -1.77 2.74
C VAL A 294 -7.78 -2.15 2.19
N GLN A 295 -7.84 -2.72 0.98
CA GLN A 295 -9.06 -3.30 0.41
C GLN A 295 -9.51 -4.59 1.12
N ALA A 296 -8.57 -5.36 1.67
CA ALA A 296 -8.87 -6.60 2.38
C ALA A 296 -9.46 -6.36 3.78
N ALA A 297 -8.92 -5.39 4.53
CA ALA A 297 -9.21 -5.18 5.94
C ALA A 297 -10.70 -4.97 6.33
N PRO A 298 -11.58 -4.36 5.52
CA PRO A 298 -13.00 -4.24 5.85
C PRO A 298 -13.77 -5.57 5.88
N SER A 299 -13.18 -6.63 5.31
CA SER A 299 -13.69 -8.00 5.39
C SER A 299 -13.65 -8.59 6.79
N PHE A 300 -12.96 -7.94 7.74
CA PHE A 300 -12.84 -8.36 9.12
C PHE A 300 -13.53 -7.36 10.08
N PRO A 301 -14.46 -7.81 10.93
CA PRO A 301 -15.27 -6.94 11.78
C PRO A 301 -14.45 -6.18 12.83
N SER A 302 -13.29 -6.72 13.22
CA SER A 302 -12.29 -6.08 14.09
C SER A 302 -11.74 -4.76 13.54
N SER A 303 -11.89 -4.48 12.24
CA SER A 303 -11.59 -3.17 11.64
C SER A 303 -12.55 -2.07 12.11
N PHE A 304 -13.75 -2.44 12.57
CA PHE A 304 -14.82 -1.52 12.96
C PHE A 304 -15.34 -1.85 14.38
N PRO A 305 -14.52 -1.76 15.43
CA PRO A 305 -14.91 -2.15 16.80
C PRO A 305 -16.05 -1.29 17.38
N HIS A 306 -16.31 -0.14 16.77
CA HIS A 306 -17.44 0.75 17.08
C HIS A 306 -18.79 0.27 16.50
N LEU A 307 -18.77 -0.61 15.49
CA LEU A 307 -19.94 -1.27 14.90
C LEU A 307 -20.11 -2.70 15.44
N PHE A 308 -18.98 -3.42 15.60
CA PHE A 308 -18.93 -4.86 15.87
C PHE A 308 -18.12 -5.21 17.14
N PRO A 309 -18.37 -4.57 18.31
CA PRO A 309 -17.55 -4.76 19.51
C PRO A 309 -17.56 -6.23 19.98
N GLY A 310 -16.38 -6.86 20.01
CA GLY A 310 -16.18 -8.25 20.42
C GLY A 310 -16.78 -9.30 19.47
N MET A 311 -17.10 -8.93 18.22
CA MET A 311 -17.72 -9.84 17.24
C MET A 311 -16.73 -10.31 16.17
N ASP A 312 -15.50 -10.67 16.57
CA ASP A 312 -14.38 -10.94 15.65
C ASP A 312 -14.63 -12.05 14.60
N LYS A 313 -15.56 -12.97 14.88
CA LYS A 313 -15.98 -14.05 13.97
C LYS A 313 -17.16 -13.69 13.05
N LEU A 314 -17.73 -12.48 13.16
CA LEU A 314 -18.92 -12.06 12.40
C LEU A 314 -18.67 -12.21 10.89
N ARG A 315 -19.56 -12.91 10.19
CA ARG A 315 -19.40 -13.17 8.76
C ARG A 315 -19.57 -11.89 7.96
N CYS A 316 -18.71 -11.72 6.96
CA CYS A 316 -18.82 -10.67 5.95
C CYS A 316 -19.36 -11.28 4.64
N LEU A 317 -20.29 -10.57 3.97
CA LEU A 317 -20.70 -10.84 2.59
C LEU A 317 -20.36 -9.61 1.73
N ILE A 318 -19.71 -9.84 0.60
CA ILE A 318 -19.19 -8.80 -0.30
C ILE A 318 -19.93 -8.84 -1.64
N PRO A 319 -20.85 -7.89 -1.92
CA PRO A 319 -21.41 -7.68 -3.25
C PRO A 319 -20.46 -6.78 -4.06
N CYS A 320 -19.88 -7.33 -5.13
CA CYS A 320 -18.95 -6.63 -6.00
C CYS A 320 -19.14 -7.04 -7.47
N ALA A 321 -18.47 -6.36 -8.39
CA ALA A 321 -18.25 -6.89 -9.74
C ALA A 321 -17.03 -7.85 -9.73
N ILE A 322 -17.01 -8.81 -10.65
CA ILE A 322 -16.03 -9.92 -10.62
C ILE A 322 -14.56 -9.46 -10.78
N ASP A 323 -14.30 -8.27 -11.31
CA ASP A 323 -12.95 -7.67 -11.35
C ASP A 323 -12.32 -7.45 -9.95
N GLN A 324 -13.12 -7.46 -8.89
CA GLN A 324 -12.65 -7.29 -7.52
C GLN A 324 -12.35 -8.61 -6.80
N ASP A 325 -12.68 -9.78 -7.37
CA ASP A 325 -12.37 -11.08 -6.75
C ASP A 325 -10.88 -11.27 -6.39
N PRO A 326 -9.88 -10.84 -7.18
CA PRO A 326 -8.46 -11.01 -6.83
C PRO A 326 -8.09 -10.49 -5.42
N TYR A 327 -8.67 -9.37 -4.98
CA TYR A 327 -8.50 -8.85 -3.62
C TYR A 327 -9.09 -9.79 -2.56
N PHE A 328 -10.31 -10.29 -2.79
CA PHE A 328 -11.04 -11.05 -1.78
C PHE A 328 -10.69 -12.54 -1.78
N ARG A 329 -10.22 -13.10 -2.91
CA ARG A 329 -9.51 -14.38 -2.99
C ARG A 329 -8.24 -14.35 -2.16
N MET A 330 -7.40 -13.32 -2.30
CA MET A 330 -6.24 -13.09 -1.42
C MET A 330 -6.69 -12.98 0.05
N THR A 331 -7.74 -12.22 0.34
CA THR A 331 -8.28 -12.04 1.70
C THR A 331 -8.75 -13.37 2.32
N ARG A 332 -9.39 -14.24 1.53
CA ARG A 332 -9.86 -15.57 1.97
C ARG A 332 -8.70 -16.51 2.33
N ASP A 333 -7.60 -16.47 1.58
CA ASP A 333 -6.39 -17.24 1.89
C ASP A 333 -5.71 -16.73 3.19
N VAL A 334 -5.78 -15.43 3.45
CA VAL A 334 -5.24 -14.80 4.67
C VAL A 334 -6.16 -15.04 5.88
N SER A 335 -7.47 -15.13 5.68
CA SER A 335 -8.47 -15.29 6.75
C SER A 335 -8.17 -16.47 7.68
N GLU A 336 -7.79 -17.63 7.13
CA GLU A 336 -7.44 -18.83 7.92
C GLU A 336 -6.17 -18.63 8.76
N ARG A 337 -5.19 -17.88 8.26
CA ARG A 337 -3.93 -17.59 8.96
C ARG A 337 -4.10 -16.62 10.11
N LEU A 338 -5.12 -15.77 10.05
CA LEU A 338 -5.47 -14.76 11.06
C LEU A 338 -6.59 -15.21 12.00
N ASP A 339 -7.08 -16.45 11.88
CA ASP A 339 -8.24 -16.97 12.60
C ASP A 339 -9.49 -16.06 12.46
N TYR A 340 -9.78 -15.64 11.23
CA TYR A 340 -11.00 -14.91 10.86
C TYR A 340 -11.92 -15.73 9.96
N SER A 341 -13.22 -15.45 10.06
CA SER A 341 -14.23 -15.98 9.13
C SER A 341 -13.93 -15.52 7.70
N LYS A 342 -13.74 -16.46 6.76
CA LYS A 342 -13.61 -16.14 5.33
C LYS A 342 -14.80 -15.27 4.86
N PRO A 343 -14.56 -14.13 4.18
CA PRO A 343 -15.65 -13.38 3.57
C PRO A 343 -16.30 -14.21 2.45
N ALA A 344 -17.63 -14.16 2.39
CA ALA A 344 -18.41 -14.63 1.26
C ALA A 344 -18.49 -13.54 0.19
N LEU A 345 -18.63 -13.93 -1.07
CA LEU A 345 -18.81 -13.02 -2.21
C LEU A 345 -20.11 -13.32 -2.94
N ILE A 346 -20.66 -12.30 -3.57
CA ILE A 346 -21.65 -12.41 -4.64
C ILE A 346 -21.27 -11.43 -5.76
N GLU A 347 -21.07 -11.95 -6.96
CA GLU A 347 -20.24 -11.34 -8.01
C GLU A 347 -21.08 -10.98 -9.24
N SER A 348 -20.98 -9.72 -9.69
CA SER A 348 -21.68 -9.21 -10.86
C SER A 348 -20.88 -9.28 -12.16
N SER A 349 -21.60 -9.43 -13.27
CA SER A 349 -21.13 -9.15 -14.60
C SER A 349 -20.73 -7.67 -14.76
N PHE A 350 -19.95 -7.35 -15.78
CA PHE A 350 -19.69 -5.96 -16.15
C PHE A 350 -20.90 -5.32 -16.82
N PHE A 351 -21.13 -4.04 -16.50
CA PHE A 351 -22.11 -3.22 -17.22
C PHE A 351 -21.45 -2.66 -18.49
N PRO A 352 -22.02 -2.90 -19.69
CA PRO A 352 -21.35 -2.62 -20.96
C PRO A 352 -21.31 -1.13 -21.31
N SER A 353 -20.41 -0.76 -22.22
CA SER A 353 -20.31 0.60 -22.77
C SER A 353 -21.41 0.91 -23.79
N LEU A 354 -21.85 2.18 -23.85
CA LEU A 354 -22.68 2.68 -24.95
C LEU A 354 -22.01 2.55 -26.33
N GLU A 355 -20.66 2.49 -26.36
CA GLU A 355 -19.87 2.39 -27.59
C GLU A 355 -19.78 0.95 -28.14
N GLY A 356 -20.14 -0.08 -27.36
CA GLY A 356 -20.09 -1.49 -27.79
C GLY A 356 -19.73 -2.47 -26.67
N GLN A 357 -19.57 -3.75 -27.02
CA GLN A 357 -19.27 -4.82 -26.05
C GLN A 357 -17.86 -4.78 -25.47
N ASN A 358 -16.87 -4.33 -26.24
CA ASN A 358 -15.44 -4.60 -26.03
C ASN A 358 -14.80 -3.72 -24.93
N GLY A 359 -15.58 -3.27 -23.94
CA GLY A 359 -15.08 -2.45 -22.83
C GLY A 359 -16.13 -2.10 -21.78
N LYS A 360 -15.65 -1.97 -20.54
CA LYS A 360 -16.37 -1.39 -19.39
C LYS A 360 -16.63 0.11 -19.65
N MET A 361 -17.72 0.66 -19.11
CA MET A 361 -17.91 2.13 -19.11
C MET A 361 -16.73 2.82 -18.41
N SER A 362 -16.26 3.95 -18.97
CA SER A 362 -15.10 4.68 -18.43
C SER A 362 -15.41 6.15 -18.16
N ALA A 363 -14.97 6.64 -17.01
CA ALA A 363 -14.97 8.07 -16.68
C ALA A 363 -14.15 8.92 -17.67
N SER A 364 -13.10 8.35 -18.29
CA SER A 364 -12.30 9.03 -19.32
C SER A 364 -12.99 9.13 -20.69
N LYS A 365 -14.15 8.48 -20.87
CA LYS A 365 -14.98 8.57 -22.08
C LYS A 365 -16.41 9.00 -21.71
N PRO A 366 -16.71 10.31 -21.55
CA PRO A 366 -18.02 10.77 -21.05
C PRO A 366 -19.24 10.37 -21.90
N ASN A 367 -19.04 10.04 -23.18
CA ASN A 367 -20.09 9.53 -24.07
C ASN A 367 -20.29 8.01 -23.99
N SER A 368 -19.36 7.25 -23.39
CA SER A 368 -19.48 5.80 -23.17
C SER A 368 -20.51 5.44 -22.09
N ALA A 369 -20.94 6.42 -21.28
CA ALA A 369 -21.67 6.18 -20.04
C ALA A 369 -22.83 7.16 -19.80
N ILE A 370 -23.88 6.68 -19.14
CA ILE A 370 -24.97 7.49 -18.58
C ILE A 370 -24.66 7.82 -17.11
N TYR A 371 -24.53 9.11 -16.79
CA TYR A 371 -24.26 9.62 -15.44
C TYR A 371 -25.56 9.94 -14.69
N VAL A 372 -25.53 9.85 -13.36
CA VAL A 372 -26.68 10.24 -12.51
C VAL A 372 -26.97 11.74 -12.53
N THR A 373 -26.10 12.53 -13.14
CA THR A 373 -26.25 13.97 -13.39
C THR A 373 -26.64 14.32 -14.82
N ASP A 374 -26.70 13.36 -15.75
CA ASP A 374 -27.09 13.61 -17.14
C ASP A 374 -28.53 14.14 -17.22
N THR A 375 -28.76 15.19 -17.99
CA THR A 375 -30.12 15.71 -18.22
C THR A 375 -30.90 14.80 -19.17
N PRO A 376 -32.25 14.81 -19.14
CA PRO A 376 -33.09 14.04 -20.07
C PRO A 376 -32.77 14.24 -21.57
N LYS A 377 -32.21 15.40 -21.96
CA LYS A 377 -31.72 15.65 -23.33
C LYS A 377 -30.40 14.92 -23.60
N VAL A 378 -29.47 14.91 -22.65
CA VAL A 378 -28.19 14.21 -22.76
C VAL A 378 -28.39 12.70 -22.77
N ILE A 379 -29.26 12.16 -21.89
CA ILE A 379 -29.62 10.74 -21.85
C ILE A 379 -30.15 10.28 -23.22
N LYS A 380 -31.12 11.01 -23.80
CA LYS A 380 -31.66 10.72 -25.14
C LYS A 380 -30.59 10.75 -26.23
N ASN A 381 -29.73 11.77 -26.24
CA ASN A 381 -28.66 11.89 -27.24
C ASN A 381 -27.66 10.72 -27.14
N LYS A 382 -27.24 10.36 -25.92
CA LYS A 382 -26.31 9.24 -25.67
C LYS A 382 -26.90 7.90 -26.10
N ILE A 383 -28.17 7.62 -25.77
CA ILE A 383 -28.86 6.39 -26.17
C ILE A 383 -29.09 6.33 -27.69
N ASN A 384 -29.46 7.46 -28.31
CA ASN A 384 -29.63 7.53 -29.77
C ASN A 384 -28.33 7.15 -30.50
N ASN A 385 -27.17 7.59 -29.97
CA ASN A 385 -25.85 7.30 -30.53
C ASN A 385 -25.25 5.94 -30.11
N ALA A 386 -25.89 5.20 -29.19
CA ALA A 386 -25.36 3.94 -28.67
C ALA A 386 -25.30 2.83 -29.74
N PHE A 387 -24.34 1.92 -29.60
CA PHE A 387 -24.21 0.73 -30.46
C PHE A 387 -25.48 -0.15 -30.41
N SER A 388 -25.85 -0.74 -31.55
CA SER A 388 -27.09 -1.49 -31.75
C SER A 388 -26.81 -2.80 -32.50
N GLY A 389 -27.52 -3.87 -32.12
CA GLY A 389 -27.55 -5.14 -32.86
C GLY A 389 -28.63 -5.18 -33.95
N GLY A 390 -29.40 -4.10 -34.09
CA GLY A 390 -30.42 -3.95 -35.13
C GLY A 390 -29.86 -3.91 -36.56
N ARG A 391 -30.70 -4.25 -37.53
CA ARG A 391 -30.29 -4.37 -38.94
C ARG A 391 -30.14 -3.02 -39.65
N LYS A 392 -29.44 -3.03 -40.79
CA LYS A 392 -29.14 -1.84 -41.61
C LYS A 392 -30.36 -1.15 -42.24
N THR A 393 -31.48 -1.86 -42.40
CA THR A 393 -32.73 -1.31 -42.95
C THR A 393 -33.93 -1.75 -42.11
N LYS A 394 -35.04 -1.01 -42.23
CA LYS A 394 -36.28 -1.28 -41.48
C LYS A 394 -36.90 -2.64 -41.84
N GLU A 395 -36.81 -3.03 -43.10
CA GLU A 395 -37.36 -4.27 -43.64
C GLU A 395 -36.59 -5.47 -43.06
N LEU A 396 -35.26 -5.43 -43.10
CA LEU A 396 -34.41 -6.46 -42.49
C LEU A 396 -34.61 -6.53 -40.97
N GLN A 397 -34.80 -5.39 -40.31
CA GLN A 397 -35.08 -5.34 -38.86
C GLN A 397 -36.44 -5.93 -38.53
N ASN A 398 -37.48 -5.60 -39.31
CA ASN A 398 -38.82 -6.16 -39.17
C ASN A 398 -38.79 -7.68 -39.33
N ASP A 399 -38.10 -8.19 -40.35
CA ASP A 399 -38.19 -9.59 -40.75
C ASP A 399 -37.25 -10.51 -39.94
N LEU A 400 -36.01 -10.10 -39.71
CA LEU A 400 -34.94 -10.93 -39.12
C LEU A 400 -34.62 -10.61 -37.65
N GLY A 401 -35.21 -9.55 -37.09
CA GLY A 401 -34.93 -9.06 -35.73
C GLY A 401 -33.49 -8.56 -35.54
N ALA A 402 -33.19 -8.08 -34.33
CA ALA A 402 -31.90 -7.58 -33.90
C ALA A 402 -31.07 -8.65 -33.18
N ASP A 403 -29.75 -8.56 -33.27
CA ASP A 403 -28.87 -9.38 -32.44
C ASP A 403 -28.80 -8.83 -31.00
N LEU A 404 -29.64 -9.40 -30.13
CA LEU A 404 -29.75 -9.03 -28.71
C LEU A 404 -28.47 -9.33 -27.91
N GLU A 405 -27.60 -10.21 -28.40
CA GLU A 405 -26.32 -10.47 -27.73
C GLU A 405 -25.40 -9.25 -27.84
N VAL A 406 -25.47 -8.47 -28.93
CA VAL A 406 -24.61 -7.27 -29.11
C VAL A 406 -25.35 -5.94 -28.89
N ASP A 407 -26.68 -5.93 -28.87
CA ASP A 407 -27.49 -4.71 -28.72
C ASP A 407 -27.41 -4.08 -27.32
N ILE A 408 -26.75 -2.91 -27.23
CA ILE A 408 -26.59 -2.20 -25.96
C ILE A 408 -27.92 -1.65 -25.40
N PRO A 409 -28.83 -1.05 -26.21
CA PRO A 409 -30.15 -0.64 -25.73
C PRO A 409 -30.95 -1.76 -25.05
N PHE A 410 -31.02 -2.94 -25.67
CA PHE A 410 -31.69 -4.10 -25.08
C PHE A 410 -30.98 -4.58 -23.80
N LYS A 411 -29.65 -4.63 -23.78
CA LYS A 411 -28.91 -4.96 -22.54
C LYS A 411 -29.25 -4.00 -21.40
N TYR A 412 -29.27 -2.70 -21.65
CA TYR A 412 -29.62 -1.71 -20.62
C TYR A 412 -31.07 -1.89 -20.13
N LEU A 413 -32.02 -2.28 -21.00
CA LEU A 413 -33.37 -2.68 -20.58
C LEU A 413 -33.34 -3.94 -19.70
N ASN A 414 -32.53 -4.95 -20.04
CA ASN A 414 -32.35 -6.14 -19.21
C ASN A 414 -31.83 -5.82 -17.79
N PHE A 415 -31.02 -4.77 -17.61
CA PHE A 415 -30.67 -4.27 -16.28
C PHE A 415 -31.81 -3.48 -15.61
N PHE A 416 -32.46 -2.54 -16.33
CA PHE A 416 -33.22 -1.45 -15.68
C PHE A 416 -34.75 -1.46 -15.86
N LEU A 417 -35.30 -2.25 -16.78
CA LEU A 417 -36.75 -2.39 -16.93
C LEU A 417 -37.27 -3.38 -15.89
N GLU A 418 -38.00 -2.92 -14.87
CA GLU A 418 -38.47 -3.79 -13.77
C GLU A 418 -39.59 -4.78 -14.19
N ASP A 419 -40.29 -4.53 -15.31
CA ASP A 419 -41.32 -5.42 -15.85
C ASP A 419 -40.70 -6.55 -16.70
N ASP A 420 -40.69 -7.76 -16.13
CA ASP A 420 -40.22 -8.98 -16.78
C ASP A 420 -41.06 -9.37 -18.02
N SER A 421 -42.35 -9.02 -18.05
CA SER A 421 -43.27 -9.34 -19.15
C SER A 421 -43.09 -8.38 -20.33
N GLU A 422 -42.89 -7.09 -20.06
CA GLU A 422 -42.53 -6.11 -21.10
C GLU A 422 -41.16 -6.45 -21.70
N LEU A 423 -40.18 -6.84 -20.86
CA LEU A 423 -38.85 -7.22 -21.33
C LEU A 423 -38.88 -8.45 -22.26
N GLU A 424 -39.60 -9.51 -21.88
CA GLU A 424 -39.72 -10.71 -22.73
C GLU A 424 -40.54 -10.44 -24.00
N HIS A 425 -41.53 -9.54 -23.95
CA HIS A 425 -42.21 -9.06 -25.16
C HIS A 425 -41.24 -8.34 -26.10
N ILE A 426 -40.48 -7.35 -25.60
CA ILE A 426 -39.47 -6.61 -26.39
C ILE A 426 -38.44 -7.58 -26.97
N LYS A 427 -37.89 -8.49 -26.16
CA LYS A 427 -36.94 -9.53 -26.60
C LYS A 427 -37.49 -10.32 -27.80
N LYS A 428 -38.76 -10.74 -27.73
CA LYS A 428 -39.42 -11.45 -28.83
C LYS A 428 -39.61 -10.57 -30.08
N VAL A 429 -40.27 -9.41 -29.96
CA VAL A 429 -40.60 -8.59 -31.16
C VAL A 429 -39.41 -7.82 -31.74
N TYR A 430 -38.38 -7.52 -30.94
CA TYR A 430 -37.16 -6.87 -31.39
C TYR A 430 -36.10 -7.88 -31.86
N GLY A 431 -35.89 -8.98 -31.14
CA GLY A 431 -34.81 -9.93 -31.40
C GLY A 431 -35.12 -11.02 -32.42
N ASP A 432 -36.34 -11.57 -32.40
CA ASP A 432 -36.71 -12.67 -33.29
C ASP A 432 -37.32 -12.21 -34.62
N GLY A 433 -37.96 -11.03 -34.64
CA GLY A 433 -38.56 -10.46 -35.86
C GLY A 433 -39.78 -11.23 -36.39
N LYS A 434 -40.36 -10.73 -37.47
CA LYS A 434 -41.62 -11.20 -38.03
C LYS A 434 -41.56 -12.62 -38.57
N LEU A 435 -40.44 -13.02 -39.19
CA LEU A 435 -40.32 -14.35 -39.80
C LEU A 435 -40.32 -15.49 -38.77
N LYS A 436 -39.92 -15.22 -37.52
CA LYS A 436 -40.03 -16.18 -36.41
C LYS A 436 -41.30 -16.01 -35.58
N THR A 437 -41.79 -14.79 -35.40
CA THR A 437 -42.86 -14.49 -34.42
C THR A 437 -44.27 -14.41 -35.01
N GLY A 438 -44.40 -14.18 -36.33
CA GLY A 438 -45.68 -13.94 -37.00
C GLY A 438 -46.29 -12.55 -36.79
N VAL A 439 -45.61 -11.65 -36.07
CA VAL A 439 -46.07 -10.28 -35.75
C VAL A 439 -45.08 -9.25 -36.31
N ASP A 440 -45.51 -8.03 -36.62
CA ASP A 440 -44.60 -6.98 -37.09
C ASP A 440 -43.48 -6.69 -36.07
N GLY A 441 -42.25 -6.59 -36.57
CA GLY A 441 -41.03 -6.47 -35.76
C GLY A 441 -40.79 -5.06 -35.24
N MET A 442 -40.12 -4.96 -34.09
CA MET A 442 -39.83 -3.70 -33.43
C MET A 442 -38.60 -3.02 -34.05
N GLU A 443 -38.66 -1.70 -34.24
CA GLU A 443 -37.51 -0.90 -34.68
C GLU A 443 -36.57 -0.58 -33.51
N THR A 444 -35.25 -0.54 -33.78
CA THR A 444 -34.23 -0.03 -32.82
C THR A 444 -34.59 1.35 -32.27
N GLY A 445 -35.21 2.22 -33.07
CA GLY A 445 -35.66 3.54 -32.62
C GLY A 445 -36.69 3.48 -31.50
N ALA A 446 -37.59 2.49 -31.52
CA ALA A 446 -38.58 2.28 -30.47
C ALA A 446 -37.93 1.74 -29.18
N VAL A 447 -36.98 0.80 -29.30
CA VAL A 447 -36.22 0.27 -28.16
C VAL A 447 -35.38 1.36 -27.49
N LYS A 448 -34.66 2.16 -28.28
CA LYS A 448 -33.90 3.32 -27.80
C LYS A 448 -34.80 4.37 -27.14
N LYS A 449 -35.99 4.63 -27.68
CA LYS A 449 -36.99 5.51 -27.06
C LYS A 449 -37.44 4.97 -25.69
N ARG A 450 -37.84 3.70 -25.61
CA ARG A 450 -38.32 3.08 -24.37
C ARG A 450 -37.23 3.03 -23.29
N LEU A 451 -35.99 2.70 -23.68
CA LEU A 451 -34.86 2.80 -22.77
C LEU A 451 -34.65 4.23 -22.26
N ALA A 452 -34.74 5.23 -23.13
CA ALA A 452 -34.58 6.61 -22.70
C ALA A 452 -35.65 7.03 -21.68
N GLU A 453 -36.89 6.57 -21.83
CA GLU A 453 -37.96 6.79 -20.84
C GLU A 453 -37.62 6.14 -19.48
N VAL A 454 -37.19 4.87 -19.48
CA VAL A 454 -36.79 4.12 -18.27
C VAL A 454 -35.60 4.79 -17.55
N LEU A 455 -34.52 5.12 -18.29
CA LEU A 455 -33.34 5.74 -17.68
C LEU A 455 -33.59 7.18 -17.22
N ILE A 456 -34.44 7.94 -17.92
CA ILE A 456 -34.85 9.28 -17.46
C ILE A 456 -35.57 9.17 -16.12
N GLU A 457 -36.48 8.22 -15.94
CA GLU A 457 -37.17 8.07 -14.66
C GLU A 457 -36.20 7.70 -13.53
N ILE A 458 -35.31 6.73 -13.76
CA ILE A 458 -34.31 6.29 -12.77
C ILE A 458 -33.34 7.43 -12.41
N VAL A 459 -32.80 8.14 -13.40
CA VAL A 459 -31.89 9.27 -13.16
C VAL A 459 -32.62 10.41 -12.46
N GLU A 460 -33.82 10.80 -12.87
CA GLU A 460 -34.58 11.85 -12.19
C GLU A 460 -34.99 11.45 -10.75
N ARG A 461 -35.31 10.17 -10.50
CA ARG A 461 -35.56 9.62 -9.16
C ARG A 461 -34.32 9.76 -8.29
N HIS A 462 -33.14 9.39 -8.81
CA HIS A 462 -31.86 9.53 -8.12
C HIS A 462 -31.47 11.00 -7.88
N ARG A 463 -31.64 11.88 -8.87
CA ARG A 463 -31.35 13.33 -8.76
C ARG A 463 -32.17 13.99 -7.66
N ARG A 464 -33.45 13.63 -7.52
CA ARG A 464 -34.31 14.10 -6.40
C ARG A 464 -33.84 13.58 -5.05
N ALA A 465 -33.43 12.31 -4.97
CA ALA A 465 -32.88 11.74 -3.73
C ALA A 465 -31.56 12.43 -3.34
N ARG A 466 -30.62 12.60 -4.29
CA ARG A 466 -29.34 13.31 -4.07
C ARG A 466 -29.54 14.76 -3.64
N ALA A 467 -30.52 15.45 -4.22
CA ALA A 467 -30.85 16.83 -3.85
C ALA A 467 -31.42 16.97 -2.42
N ALA A 468 -31.82 15.86 -1.78
CA ALA A 468 -32.22 15.82 -0.38
C ALA A 468 -31.08 15.41 0.58
N VAL A 469 -29.90 15.03 0.08
CA VAL A 469 -28.73 14.70 0.90
C VAL A 469 -27.99 15.97 1.30
N THR A 470 -27.97 16.28 2.60
CA THR A 470 -27.21 17.42 3.15
C THR A 470 -25.81 17.00 3.60
N GLU A 471 -24.90 17.95 3.86
CA GLU A 471 -23.58 17.62 4.43
C GLU A 471 -23.71 16.97 5.80
N GLU A 472 -24.68 17.36 6.62
CA GLU A 472 -24.93 16.73 7.93
C GLU A 472 -25.39 15.27 7.78
N MET A 473 -26.03 14.91 6.67
CA MET A 473 -26.30 13.51 6.34
C MET A 473 -25.03 12.78 5.91
N VAL A 474 -24.19 13.37 5.04
CA VAL A 474 -22.88 12.79 4.67
C VAL A 474 -22.03 12.54 5.91
N ASP A 475 -21.90 13.54 6.78
CA ASP A 475 -21.18 13.46 8.06
C ASP A 475 -21.77 12.40 8.99
N ALA A 476 -23.10 12.24 9.03
CA ALA A 476 -23.75 11.22 9.85
C ALA A 476 -23.53 9.79 9.32
N PHE A 477 -23.54 9.57 8.00
CA PHE A 477 -23.14 8.30 7.39
C PHE A 477 -21.64 8.03 7.53
N MET A 478 -20.80 9.07 7.61
CA MET A 478 -19.34 8.97 7.71
C MET A 478 -18.75 9.07 9.13
N SER A 479 -19.60 9.24 10.14
CA SER A 479 -19.17 9.36 11.53
C SER A 479 -19.10 8.00 12.23
N SER A 480 -17.88 7.61 12.63
CA SER A 480 -17.66 6.45 13.51
C SER A 480 -18.23 6.63 14.92
N GLN A 481 -18.54 7.87 15.31
CA GLN A 481 -19.41 8.14 16.45
C GLN A 481 -20.87 7.97 16.01
N ILE A 482 -21.58 6.96 16.55
CA ILE A 482 -23.04 6.84 16.36
C ILE A 482 -23.75 7.96 17.14
N ARG A 483 -23.76 9.17 16.57
CA ARG A 483 -24.41 10.35 17.15
C ARG A 483 -25.92 10.19 17.03
N ARG A 484 -26.55 9.63 18.08
CA ARG A 484 -28.00 9.74 18.36
C ARG A 484 -28.44 11.18 18.70
N ARG A 485 -27.87 12.18 17.99
CA ARG A 485 -28.07 13.63 18.20
C ARG A 485 -28.13 14.34 16.84
N LEU A 486 -29.20 14.07 16.10
CA LEU A 486 -29.66 14.92 14.98
C LEU A 486 -31.10 15.41 15.24
N ILE A 487 -31.29 16.04 16.40
CA ILE A 487 -32.41 16.95 16.67
C ILE A 487 -31.81 18.18 17.38
N THR A 488 -32.28 19.38 16.98
CA THR A 488 -31.98 20.71 17.55
C THR A 488 -30.52 21.20 17.58
N GLY A 489 -30.11 21.94 16.53
CA GLY A 489 -30.01 23.41 16.67
C GLY A 489 -28.64 24.10 16.57
N ALA A 490 -28.57 25.13 15.69
CA ALA A 490 -27.63 26.28 15.69
C ALA A 490 -26.13 26.02 15.42
N ARG A 491 -25.30 27.00 14.98
CA ARG A 491 -25.42 28.11 13.99
C ARG A 491 -24.04 28.83 13.92
N PHE A 492 -23.62 29.31 12.74
CA PHE A 492 -22.59 30.39 12.54
C PHE A 492 -21.12 30.05 12.90
N LEU A 493 -20.04 30.62 12.30
CA LEU A 493 -19.87 31.40 11.05
C LEU A 493 -18.34 31.51 10.65
N PHE A 494 -18.07 31.89 9.38
CA PHE A 494 -16.88 32.56 8.82
C PHE A 494 -15.65 31.79 8.26
N SER A 495 -15.10 32.40 7.20
CA SER A 495 -13.86 32.15 6.40
C SER A 495 -12.94 33.42 6.49
N PHE A 496 -11.86 33.70 5.74
CA PHE A 496 -11.37 33.37 4.37
C PHE A 496 -9.87 33.84 4.19
N LEU A 497 -9.31 33.80 2.96
CA LEU A 497 -7.96 34.22 2.44
C LEU A 497 -6.78 33.20 2.52
N ARG A 498 -5.75 33.20 1.63
CA ARG A 498 -5.57 33.53 0.17
C ARG A 498 -4.18 33.00 -0.35
N CYS A 499 -3.92 32.99 -1.67
CA CYS A 499 -2.71 32.49 -2.40
C CYS A 499 -1.34 33.04 -1.90
N ALA A 500 -0.15 32.41 -2.04
CA ALA A 500 0.46 31.51 -3.08
C ALA A 500 0.85 32.24 -4.40
N MET A 501 1.93 31.93 -5.18
CA MET A 501 2.98 30.86 -5.22
C MET A 501 4.31 31.51 -5.77
N GLU A 502 5.44 30.99 -6.31
CA GLU A 502 6.07 29.73 -6.86
C GLU A 502 7.63 30.05 -7.04
N VAL A 503 8.68 29.35 -7.55
CA VAL A 503 9.13 28.02 -8.13
C VAL A 503 10.74 28.06 -8.23
N ASP A 504 11.67 27.15 -8.60
CA ASP A 504 11.71 25.84 -9.33
C ASP A 504 12.84 24.75 -9.07
N LYS A 505 13.90 24.61 -9.92
CA LYS A 505 14.54 23.32 -10.38
C LYS A 505 16.10 23.32 -10.56
N ASN A 506 16.90 22.28 -10.94
CA ASN A 506 16.79 20.83 -11.31
C ASN A 506 18.18 20.07 -11.20
N GLY A 507 18.27 18.73 -11.40
CA GLY A 507 19.52 18.02 -11.84
C GLY A 507 19.82 16.61 -11.26
N GLU A 508 20.29 15.62 -12.08
CA GLU A 508 20.36 14.14 -11.81
C GLU A 508 21.48 13.45 -12.67
N ILE A 509 22.03 12.20 -12.54
CA ILE A 509 22.17 11.08 -11.54
C ILE A 509 23.20 9.99 -12.09
N ALA A 510 23.63 8.97 -11.28
CA ALA A 510 24.25 7.63 -11.64
C ALA A 510 25.81 7.46 -11.62
N PRO A 511 26.38 6.20 -11.58
CA PRO A 511 26.17 5.14 -10.57
C PRO A 511 27.43 4.29 -10.13
N GLU A 512 27.25 3.48 -9.07
CA GLU A 512 27.89 2.18 -8.70
C GLU A 512 29.40 1.97 -8.42
N SER A 513 29.70 1.40 -7.24
CA SER A 513 30.47 0.14 -7.05
C SER A 513 30.14 -0.48 -5.66
N SER A 514 30.57 -1.71 -5.36
CA SER A 514 30.04 -2.51 -4.21
C SER A 514 31.06 -2.86 -3.11
N GLU A 515 30.72 -2.61 -1.85
CA GLU A 515 31.46 -3.00 -0.64
C GLU A 515 30.52 -3.36 0.54
N GLN A 516 31.04 -3.44 1.78
CA GLN A 516 30.45 -3.88 3.06
C GLN A 516 28.92 -3.75 3.26
N VAL A 517 28.31 -4.77 3.88
CA VAL A 517 26.86 -4.81 4.15
C VAL A 517 26.53 -4.08 5.45
N VAL A 518 25.94 -2.89 5.33
CA VAL A 518 25.35 -2.13 6.43
C VAL A 518 23.93 -1.71 6.04
N ASN A 519 22.94 -2.25 6.74
CA ASN A 519 21.51 -1.91 6.57
C ASN A 519 20.79 -1.87 7.94
N PRO A 520 19.51 -1.46 8.01
CA PRO A 520 18.80 -1.29 9.28
C PRO A 520 18.63 -2.57 10.13
N TRP A 521 18.88 -3.76 9.57
CA TRP A 521 18.65 -5.05 10.21
C TRP A 521 19.92 -5.90 10.35
N GLU A 522 20.86 -5.78 9.41
CA GLU A 522 22.14 -6.50 9.38
C GLU A 522 23.33 -5.54 9.23
N VAL A 523 24.41 -5.83 9.96
CA VAL A 523 25.73 -5.23 9.76
C VAL A 523 26.73 -6.38 9.77
N SER A 524 27.39 -6.60 8.63
CA SER A 524 28.37 -7.68 8.45
C SER A 524 29.57 -7.19 7.63
N ALA A 525 30.74 -7.18 8.28
CA ALA A 525 32.02 -6.94 7.64
C ALA A 525 32.57 -8.26 7.06
N LYS A 526 33.23 -8.18 5.91
CA LYS A 526 33.76 -9.37 5.23
C LYS A 526 34.86 -10.04 6.09
N ASP A 527 34.88 -11.37 6.06
CA ASP A 527 35.92 -12.21 6.68
C ASP A 527 36.14 -11.97 8.20
N GLY A 528 35.17 -11.35 8.89
CA GLY A 528 35.28 -11.01 10.31
C GLY A 528 36.17 -9.81 10.62
N GLY A 529 36.35 -8.90 9.66
CA GLY A 529 37.11 -7.65 9.85
C GLY A 529 36.36 -6.56 10.63
N LYS A 530 37.06 -5.45 10.89
CA LYS A 530 36.52 -4.22 11.50
C LYS A 530 35.68 -3.43 10.46
N ILE A 531 34.66 -2.71 10.93
CA ILE A 531 33.86 -1.79 10.10
C ILE A 531 34.70 -0.55 9.78
N ASP A 532 34.80 -0.20 8.50
CA ASP A 532 35.50 1.00 8.05
C ASP A 532 34.50 2.16 7.93
N TYR A 533 34.53 3.04 8.94
CA TYR A 533 33.64 4.19 9.05
C TYR A 533 33.97 5.31 8.06
N ASP A 534 35.22 5.45 7.64
CA ASP A 534 35.60 6.46 6.64
C ASP A 534 35.10 6.03 5.25
N LYS A 535 35.17 4.73 4.94
CA LYS A 535 34.48 4.15 3.78
C LYS A 535 32.95 4.25 3.84
N LEU A 536 32.34 4.13 5.02
CA LEU A 536 30.88 4.34 5.13
C LEU A 536 30.48 5.77 4.76
N ILE A 537 31.29 6.78 5.10
CA ILE A 537 31.03 8.18 4.69
C ILE A 537 30.96 8.29 3.17
N ASP A 538 31.93 7.70 2.44
CA ASP A 538 31.95 7.73 0.97
C ASP A 538 30.82 6.90 0.34
N GLN A 539 30.58 5.67 0.83
CA GLN A 539 29.54 4.76 0.31
C GLN A 539 28.11 5.31 0.52
N PHE A 540 27.86 5.93 1.67
CA PHE A 540 26.55 6.51 1.99
C PHE A 540 26.46 7.95 1.45
N GLY A 541 27.59 8.62 1.22
CA GLY A 541 27.68 9.99 0.75
C GLY A 541 27.22 11.01 1.80
N CYS A 542 27.48 10.76 3.09
CA CYS A 542 27.30 11.73 4.16
C CYS A 542 28.56 12.61 4.33
N GLN A 543 28.58 13.51 5.31
CA GLN A 543 29.68 14.44 5.55
C GLN A 543 30.31 14.16 6.91
N ARG A 544 31.65 14.18 7.01
CA ARG A 544 32.35 14.00 8.29
C ARG A 544 32.06 15.19 9.22
N LEU A 545 31.74 14.91 10.47
CA LEU A 545 31.62 15.92 11.52
C LEU A 545 33.03 16.30 12.00
N ASP A 546 33.40 17.57 11.82
CA ASP A 546 34.73 18.10 12.15
C ASP A 546 34.75 18.98 13.40
N GLU A 547 35.95 19.36 13.86
CA GLU A 547 36.14 20.18 15.05
C GLU A 547 35.48 21.57 14.92
N SER A 548 35.39 22.12 13.70
CA SER A 548 34.77 23.44 13.47
C SER A 548 33.26 23.40 13.70
N LEU A 549 32.61 22.27 13.39
CA LEU A 549 31.22 22.00 13.74
C LEU A 549 31.03 21.80 15.25
N ILE A 550 31.98 21.14 15.92
CA ILE A 550 31.96 20.94 17.38
C ILE A 550 32.08 22.29 18.10
N ASP A 551 33.04 23.12 17.71
CA ASP A 551 33.20 24.51 18.18
C ASP A 551 31.96 25.36 17.88
N ARG A 552 31.33 25.18 16.70
CA ARG A 552 30.10 25.90 16.34
C ARG A 552 28.92 25.49 17.22
N VAL A 553 28.79 24.22 17.59
CA VAL A 553 27.79 23.76 18.58
C VAL A 553 28.07 24.39 19.94
N GLN A 554 29.33 24.43 20.40
CA GLN A 554 29.68 25.10 21.66
C GLN A 554 29.31 26.58 21.66
N ARG A 555 29.71 27.29 20.61
CA ARG A 555 29.48 28.73 20.41
C ARG A 555 27.99 29.09 20.37
N LEU A 556 27.17 28.31 19.66
CA LEU A 556 25.75 28.60 19.48
C LEU A 556 24.89 28.20 20.69
N THR A 557 25.23 27.11 21.37
CA THR A 557 24.43 26.61 22.51
C THR A 557 24.87 27.15 23.86
N SER A 558 26.07 27.77 23.94
CA SER A 558 26.74 28.14 25.19
C SER A 558 26.92 26.97 26.18
N ARG A 559 26.96 25.74 25.67
CA ARG A 559 27.20 24.50 26.43
C ARG A 559 28.44 23.79 25.89
N GLN A 560 29.12 23.06 26.75
CA GLN A 560 30.18 22.14 26.31
C GLN A 560 29.60 21.10 25.33
N PRO A 561 30.29 20.77 24.22
CA PRO A 561 29.93 19.67 23.34
C PRO A 561 29.86 18.35 24.10
N HIS A 562 28.84 17.54 23.82
CA HIS A 562 28.68 16.22 24.44
C HIS A 562 29.92 15.34 24.23
N VAL A 563 30.25 14.44 25.16
CA VAL A 563 31.38 13.50 25.02
C VAL A 563 31.35 12.74 23.68
N PHE A 564 30.16 12.42 23.19
CA PHE A 564 29.99 11.74 21.91
C PHE A 564 30.36 12.58 20.67
N LEU A 565 30.37 13.90 20.77
CA LEU A 565 30.93 14.80 19.75
C LEU A 565 32.45 14.86 19.91
N ARG A 566 32.93 15.22 21.12
CA ARG A 566 34.37 15.39 21.42
C ARG A 566 35.24 14.15 21.14
N ARG A 567 34.61 12.97 21.07
CA ARG A 567 35.26 11.66 20.86
C ARG A 567 34.90 11.00 19.53
N GLY A 568 34.20 11.68 18.63
CA GLY A 568 33.81 11.13 17.32
C GLY A 568 32.91 9.88 17.40
N VAL A 569 32.05 9.77 18.42
CA VAL A 569 31.02 8.72 18.48
C VAL A 569 29.88 9.06 17.53
N PHE A 570 29.44 10.32 17.51
CA PHE A 570 28.71 10.91 16.38
C PHE A 570 29.76 11.54 15.46
N PHE A 571 29.89 11.00 14.25
CA PHE A 571 31.08 11.18 13.39
C PHE A 571 30.74 11.64 11.97
N ALA A 572 29.49 11.46 11.56
CA ALA A 572 28.99 11.86 10.26
C ALA A 572 27.65 12.60 10.39
N HIS A 573 27.27 13.34 9.34
CA HIS A 573 26.05 14.12 9.29
C HIS A 573 25.55 14.35 7.86
N ARG A 574 24.31 14.87 7.76
CA ARG A 574 23.77 15.46 6.53
C ARG A 574 23.12 16.78 6.86
N ASP A 575 23.50 17.85 6.15
CA ASP A 575 22.93 19.20 6.25
C ASP A 575 22.88 19.80 7.69
N PHE A 576 23.67 19.27 8.63
CA PHE A 576 23.72 19.76 10.01
C PHE A 576 24.20 21.23 10.08
N ASN A 577 25.08 21.63 9.16
CA ASN A 577 25.42 23.05 8.95
C ASN A 577 24.17 23.91 8.69
N GLU A 578 23.17 23.43 7.94
CA GLU A 578 21.94 24.20 7.69
C GLU A 578 21.04 24.31 8.93
N ILE A 579 21.13 23.36 9.88
CA ILE A 579 20.46 23.45 11.19
C ILE A 579 21.16 24.50 12.06
N LEU A 580 22.50 24.52 12.08
CA LEU A 580 23.27 25.53 12.80
C LEU A 580 23.07 26.93 12.20
N ASP A 581 23.03 27.04 10.86
CA ASP A 581 22.69 28.28 10.14
C ASP A 581 21.30 28.80 10.47
N ALA A 582 20.30 27.90 10.56
CA ALA A 582 18.93 28.24 10.93
C ALA A 582 18.87 28.73 12.39
N TYR A 583 19.48 27.98 13.31
CA TYR A 583 19.51 28.33 14.73
C TYR A 583 20.26 29.65 15.00
N GLU A 584 21.37 29.92 14.29
CA GLU A 584 22.13 31.19 14.37
C GLU A 584 21.32 32.40 13.85
N LYS A 585 20.30 32.18 13.00
CA LYS A 585 19.32 33.20 12.58
C LYS A 585 18.11 33.33 13.51
N GLY A 586 17.95 32.40 14.46
CA GLY A 586 16.76 32.30 15.32
C GLY A 586 15.59 31.51 14.72
N ASP A 587 15.77 30.90 13.54
CA ASP A 587 14.79 30.00 12.93
C ASP A 587 14.58 28.76 13.81
N LYS A 588 13.35 28.23 13.78
CA LYS A 588 12.98 27.07 14.61
C LYS A 588 13.08 25.77 13.81
N PHE A 589 13.56 24.72 14.47
CA PHE A 589 13.62 23.34 13.98
C PHE A 589 13.15 22.38 15.08
N TYR A 590 12.97 21.10 14.78
CA TYR A 590 12.65 20.06 15.76
C TYR A 590 13.54 18.83 15.62
N LEU A 591 13.61 18.03 16.68
CA LEU A 591 14.29 16.74 16.71
C LEU A 591 13.31 15.60 16.43
N TYR A 592 13.79 14.57 15.75
CA TYR A 592 13.10 13.29 15.60
C TYR A 592 14.10 12.16 15.87
N THR A 593 13.70 11.15 16.64
CA THR A 593 14.42 9.87 16.72
C THR A 593 13.42 8.74 16.93
N GLY A 594 13.87 7.48 16.96
CA GLY A 594 12.96 6.34 17.09
C GLY A 594 13.59 5.09 17.67
N ARG A 595 12.73 4.16 18.11
CA ARG A 595 13.11 2.87 18.68
C ARG A 595 12.06 1.82 18.35
N GLY A 596 12.45 0.76 17.64
CA GLY A 596 11.57 -0.37 17.41
C GLY A 596 11.51 -1.36 18.58
N PRO A 597 10.40 -1.43 19.33
CA PRO A 597 10.31 -2.16 20.59
C PRO A 597 10.38 -3.67 20.36
N SER A 598 11.44 -4.29 20.90
CA SER A 598 11.84 -5.66 20.56
C SER A 598 12.41 -6.45 21.75
N SER A 599 12.36 -5.88 22.95
CA SER A 599 12.86 -6.44 24.20
C SER A 599 12.18 -5.72 25.38
N GLU A 600 12.03 -6.40 26.52
CA GLU A 600 11.41 -5.83 27.75
C GLU A 600 12.11 -4.57 28.26
N ALA A 601 13.41 -4.47 28.03
CA ALA A 601 14.25 -3.36 28.45
C ALA A 601 15.24 -2.98 27.35
N LEU A 602 15.71 -1.74 27.40
CA LEU A 602 16.85 -1.25 26.64
C LEU A 602 18.17 -1.82 27.18
N HIS A 603 19.21 -1.71 26.34
CA HIS A 603 20.60 -1.97 26.70
C HIS A 603 21.45 -0.75 26.39
N LEU A 604 22.66 -0.65 26.94
CA LEU A 604 23.47 0.58 26.87
C LEU A 604 23.64 1.16 25.45
N GLY A 605 23.76 0.32 24.42
CA GLY A 605 23.82 0.77 23.02
C GLY A 605 22.56 1.48 22.51
N HIS A 606 21.38 1.18 23.07
CA HIS A 606 20.14 1.91 22.79
C HIS A 606 20.09 3.26 23.52
N LEU A 607 20.86 3.45 24.59
CA LEU A 607 20.93 4.74 25.28
C LEU A 607 21.77 5.77 24.52
N ILE A 608 22.71 5.36 23.65
CA ILE A 608 23.61 6.29 22.95
C ILE A 608 22.82 7.35 22.13
N PRO A 609 21.82 6.99 21.29
CA PRO A 609 21.01 8.00 20.60
C PRO A 609 20.13 8.82 21.56
N PHE A 610 19.53 8.22 22.59
CA PHE A 610 18.64 8.95 23.51
C PHE A 610 19.38 9.93 24.41
N MET A 611 20.54 9.57 24.96
CA MET A 611 21.41 10.47 25.72
C MET A 611 21.83 11.67 24.86
N PHE A 612 22.21 11.43 23.60
CA PHE A 612 22.57 12.52 22.69
C PHE A 612 21.37 13.38 22.29
N THR A 613 20.23 12.76 21.99
CA THR A 613 18.97 13.48 21.68
C THR A 613 18.54 14.37 22.83
N LYS A 614 18.70 13.92 24.08
CA LYS A 614 18.44 14.73 25.28
C LYS A 614 19.39 15.92 25.39
N TYR A 615 20.68 15.71 25.15
CA TYR A 615 21.66 16.80 25.07
C TYR A 615 21.27 17.83 24.01
N LEU A 616 20.89 17.39 22.80
CA LEU A 616 20.44 18.27 21.72
C LEU A 616 19.15 19.04 22.08
N GLN A 617 18.16 18.36 22.68
CA GLN A 617 16.91 18.97 23.13
C GLN A 617 17.18 20.11 24.12
N GLU A 618 18.05 19.88 25.11
CA GLU A 618 18.39 20.91 26.09
C GLU A 618 19.28 22.03 25.54
N ALA A 619 20.20 21.71 24.63
CA ALA A 619 21.19 22.65 24.11
C ALA A 619 20.61 23.61 23.07
N PHE A 620 19.68 23.14 22.23
CA PHE A 620 18.97 23.94 21.24
C PHE A 620 17.55 24.34 21.68
N LYS A 621 17.07 23.85 22.83
CA LYS A 621 15.74 24.11 23.41
C LYS A 621 14.54 23.73 22.53
N VAL A 622 14.74 22.82 21.58
CA VAL A 622 13.76 22.44 20.54
C VAL A 622 12.82 21.30 20.97
N PRO A 623 11.63 21.19 20.37
CA PRO A 623 10.76 20.04 20.54
C PRO A 623 11.36 18.76 19.96
N LEU A 624 10.87 17.62 20.45
CA LEU A 624 11.28 16.29 20.09
C LEU A 624 10.06 15.39 19.84
N VAL A 625 10.07 14.66 18.73
CA VAL A 625 9.17 13.52 18.50
C VAL A 625 9.95 12.20 18.57
N ILE A 626 9.40 11.20 19.26
CA ILE A 626 9.99 9.87 19.40
C ILE A 626 9.01 8.81 18.87
N GLN A 627 9.40 8.12 17.81
CA GLN A 627 8.62 7.04 17.21
C GLN A 627 8.92 5.68 17.86
N LEU A 628 7.89 4.90 18.15
CA LEU A 628 7.98 3.52 18.58
C LEU A 628 7.40 2.61 17.49
N THR A 629 8.28 2.00 16.70
CA THR A 629 7.93 1.21 15.50
C THR A 629 7.43 -0.19 15.87
N ASP A 630 6.33 -0.25 16.63
CA ASP A 630 5.70 -1.49 17.07
C ASP A 630 5.04 -2.25 15.91
N ASP A 631 4.54 -1.55 14.90
CA ASP A 631 4.12 -2.13 13.63
C ASP A 631 5.27 -2.81 12.88
N GLU A 632 6.44 -2.18 12.78
CA GLU A 632 7.66 -2.77 12.21
C GLU A 632 8.01 -4.08 12.93
N LYS A 633 8.06 -4.09 14.27
CA LYS A 633 8.43 -5.32 15.00
C LYS A 633 7.32 -6.37 14.97
N CYS A 634 6.06 -5.97 14.86
CA CYS A 634 4.97 -6.89 14.51
C CYS A 634 5.12 -7.47 13.09
N ILE A 635 5.67 -6.73 12.11
CA ILE A 635 5.86 -7.18 10.72
C ILE A 635 7.13 -8.04 10.54
N TRP A 636 8.24 -7.68 11.19
CA TRP A 636 9.56 -8.33 11.05
C TRP A 636 9.81 -9.49 12.03
N LYS A 637 9.11 -9.56 13.17
CA LYS A 637 9.26 -10.63 14.16
C LYS A 637 7.95 -11.41 14.30
N ASN A 638 8.00 -12.60 14.92
CA ASN A 638 6.79 -13.38 15.21
C ASN A 638 6.04 -12.88 16.47
N LEU A 639 5.90 -11.57 16.60
CA LEU A 639 5.09 -10.93 17.64
C LEU A 639 3.64 -10.79 17.16
N THR A 640 2.71 -10.70 18.12
CA THR A 640 1.36 -10.17 17.87
C THR A 640 1.37 -8.64 17.96
N VAL A 641 0.30 -8.01 17.47
CA VAL A 641 0.11 -6.55 17.63
C VAL A 641 0.12 -6.20 19.11
N GLU A 642 -0.68 -6.92 19.88
CA GLU A 642 -0.97 -6.65 21.28
C GLU A 642 0.31 -6.76 22.16
N GLU A 643 1.20 -7.69 21.83
CA GLU A 643 2.52 -7.82 22.45
C GLU A 643 3.49 -6.71 22.00
N SER A 644 3.51 -6.35 20.72
CA SER A 644 4.37 -5.25 20.23
C SER A 644 4.01 -3.90 20.87
N GLN A 645 2.72 -3.64 21.12
CA GLN A 645 2.25 -2.44 21.83
C GLN A 645 2.63 -2.46 23.32
N ARG A 646 2.59 -3.63 23.98
CA ARG A 646 3.07 -3.79 25.36
C ARG A 646 4.57 -3.46 25.46
N LEU A 647 5.36 -4.02 24.55
CA LEU A 647 6.79 -3.72 24.45
C LEU A 647 7.05 -2.24 24.13
N ALA A 648 6.19 -1.58 23.33
CA ALA A 648 6.26 -0.14 23.10
C ALA A 648 6.14 0.65 24.42
N ARG A 649 5.12 0.36 25.25
CA ARG A 649 4.96 1.04 26.55
C ARG A 649 6.09 0.76 27.53
N GLU A 650 6.65 -0.46 27.57
CA GLU A 650 7.83 -0.73 28.41
C GLU A 650 9.10 -0.02 27.90
N ASN A 651 9.30 0.07 26.58
CA ASN A 651 10.41 0.84 25.99
C ASN A 651 10.20 2.36 26.22
N ALA A 652 8.96 2.84 26.22
CA ALA A 652 8.63 4.23 26.55
C ALA A 652 9.05 4.60 28.00
N LYS A 653 8.91 3.68 28.97
CA LYS A 653 9.37 3.90 30.35
C LYS A 653 10.88 4.10 30.43
N ASP A 654 11.67 3.30 29.70
CA ASP A 654 13.13 3.47 29.62
C ASP A 654 13.51 4.80 28.94
N ILE A 655 12.78 5.20 27.89
CA ILE A 655 12.99 6.47 27.19
C ILE A 655 12.69 7.65 28.12
N ILE A 656 11.57 7.64 28.83
CA ILE A 656 11.22 8.68 29.82
C ILE A 656 12.25 8.70 30.96
N ALA A 657 12.76 7.53 31.39
CA ALA A 657 13.81 7.42 32.40
C ALA A 657 15.18 8.01 31.97
N CYS A 658 15.37 8.35 30.69
CA CYS A 658 16.51 9.16 30.26
C CYS A 658 16.39 10.63 30.71
N GLY A 659 15.18 11.10 31.04
CA GLY A 659 14.91 12.44 31.59
C GLY A 659 14.54 13.51 30.55
N PHE A 660 13.82 13.15 29.49
CA PHE A 660 13.32 14.12 28.50
C PHE A 660 12.28 15.09 29.08
N ASP A 661 12.18 16.29 28.50
CA ASP A 661 11.22 17.32 28.94
C ASP A 661 9.81 17.02 28.39
N ILE A 662 8.86 16.74 29.28
CA ILE A 662 7.45 16.46 28.96
C ILE A 662 6.71 17.64 28.32
N THR A 663 7.22 18.87 28.47
CA THR A 663 6.67 20.07 27.82
C THR A 663 7.16 20.23 26.38
N LYS A 664 8.17 19.45 25.97
CA LYS A 664 8.82 19.51 24.64
C LYS A 664 8.82 18.18 23.87
N THR A 665 8.45 17.08 24.52
CA THR A 665 8.59 15.72 23.98
C THR A 665 7.24 15.07 23.77
N PHE A 666 7.03 14.53 22.57
CA PHE A 666 5.92 13.65 22.22
C PHE A 666 6.47 12.27 21.84
N ILE A 667 5.97 11.20 22.46
CA ILE A 667 6.34 9.82 22.16
C ILE A 667 5.11 9.15 21.54
N PHE A 668 5.23 8.34 20.49
CA PHE A 668 4.06 7.68 19.89
C PHE A 668 4.34 6.24 19.47
N SER A 669 3.34 5.37 19.64
CA SER A 669 3.31 4.06 18.97
C SER A 669 2.73 4.27 17.57
N ASP A 670 3.32 3.62 16.57
CA ASP A 670 2.79 3.71 15.21
C ASP A 670 1.39 3.07 15.14
N PHE A 671 1.16 1.98 15.86
CA PHE A 671 -0.15 1.35 15.92
C PHE A 671 -1.29 2.19 16.54
N ASP A 672 -1.00 3.19 17.37
CA ASP A 672 -2.01 4.07 17.99
C ASP A 672 -2.01 5.52 17.44
N TYR A 673 -0.96 5.95 16.71
CA TYR A 673 -0.89 7.30 16.13
C TYR A 673 -1.05 7.36 14.60
N VAL A 674 -0.79 6.27 13.86
CA VAL A 674 -0.90 6.27 12.38
C VAL A 674 -2.36 6.49 11.94
N GLY A 675 -2.66 7.72 11.52
CA GLY A 675 -3.95 8.15 10.99
C GLY A 675 -3.89 9.59 10.47
N GLY A 676 -5.02 10.10 9.95
CA GLY A 676 -5.15 11.50 9.51
C GLY A 676 -3.99 12.01 8.65
N SER A 677 -3.40 13.15 9.01
CA SER A 677 -2.28 13.75 8.27
C SER A 677 -1.03 12.86 8.20
N PHE A 678 -0.77 12.03 9.22
CA PHE A 678 0.35 11.09 9.20
C PHE A 678 0.15 10.04 8.10
N TYR A 679 -1.05 9.43 8.03
CA TYR A 679 -1.38 8.49 6.95
C TYR A 679 -1.39 9.15 5.56
N LYS A 680 -1.93 10.37 5.44
CA LYS A 680 -1.87 11.15 4.19
C LYS A 680 -0.43 11.35 3.71
N ASN A 681 0.48 11.68 4.62
CA ASN A 681 1.90 11.80 4.31
C ASN A 681 2.53 10.46 3.94
N MET A 682 2.17 9.35 4.60
CA MET A 682 2.67 8.00 4.25
C MET A 682 2.33 7.67 2.81
N VAL A 683 1.06 7.87 2.39
CA VAL A 683 0.63 7.59 1.01
C VAL A 683 1.30 8.55 0.02
N LYS A 684 1.48 9.83 0.37
CA LYS A 684 2.27 10.80 -0.43
C LYS A 684 3.71 10.32 -0.66
N VAL A 685 4.40 9.81 0.38
CA VAL A 685 5.76 9.24 0.26
C VAL A 685 5.75 7.93 -0.53
N ALA A 686 4.80 7.04 -0.25
CA ALA A 686 4.67 5.73 -0.89
C ALA A 686 4.41 5.83 -2.41
N LYS A 687 3.73 6.89 -2.87
CA LYS A 687 3.53 7.25 -4.28
C LYS A 687 4.83 7.69 -4.99
N CYS A 688 5.84 8.11 -4.23
CA CYS A 688 7.11 8.64 -4.77
C CYS A 688 8.25 7.61 -4.86
N VAL A 689 8.14 6.44 -4.23
CA VAL A 689 9.20 5.41 -4.16
C VAL A 689 8.79 4.20 -5.00
N THR A 690 9.56 3.85 -6.03
CA THR A 690 9.33 2.64 -6.84
C THR A 690 9.76 1.37 -6.10
N LEU A 691 9.16 0.23 -6.45
CA LEU A 691 9.55 -1.09 -5.97
C LEU A 691 11.04 -1.34 -6.19
N ASN A 692 11.56 -1.08 -7.40
CA ASN A 692 12.99 -1.21 -7.69
C ASN A 692 13.86 -0.34 -6.77
N LYS A 693 13.41 0.88 -6.43
CA LYS A 693 14.15 1.77 -5.51
C LYS A 693 14.06 1.31 -4.06
N ALA A 694 12.93 0.76 -3.61
CA ALA A 694 12.81 0.15 -2.29
C ALA A 694 13.67 -1.12 -2.17
N THR A 695 13.62 -2.03 -3.14
CA THR A 695 14.48 -3.23 -3.20
C THR A 695 15.96 -2.85 -3.24
N GLY A 696 16.37 -1.85 -4.03
CA GLY A 696 17.76 -1.40 -4.10
C GLY A 696 18.29 -0.73 -2.82
N ILE A 697 17.43 -0.07 -2.03
CA ILE A 697 17.82 0.59 -0.77
C ILE A 697 17.79 -0.39 0.43
N PHE A 698 16.85 -1.34 0.45
CA PHE A 698 16.56 -2.16 1.63
C PHE A 698 16.81 -3.67 1.43
N GLY A 699 17.20 -4.12 0.23
CA GLY A 699 17.49 -5.53 -0.07
C GLY A 699 16.26 -6.43 -0.11
N PHE A 700 15.04 -5.88 -0.26
CA PHE A 700 13.79 -6.66 -0.23
C PHE A 700 13.67 -7.65 -1.39
N SER A 701 13.31 -8.89 -1.04
CA SER A 701 13.15 -10.03 -1.94
C SER A 701 11.69 -10.32 -2.32
N GLY A 702 11.47 -11.26 -3.24
CA GLY A 702 10.14 -11.76 -3.57
C GLY A 702 9.42 -12.51 -2.43
N GLU A 703 10.18 -13.08 -1.50
CA GLU A 703 9.65 -13.83 -0.35
C GLU A 703 9.34 -12.94 0.86
N ASP A 704 9.78 -11.68 0.84
CA ASP A 704 9.42 -10.72 1.86
C ASP A 704 7.93 -10.37 1.82
N ASN A 705 7.35 -10.18 3.00
CA ASN A 705 5.94 -9.79 3.10
C ASN A 705 5.74 -8.33 2.69
N ILE A 706 4.59 -8.01 2.08
CA ILE A 706 4.31 -6.66 1.57
C ILE A 706 4.22 -5.59 2.66
N GLY A 707 4.10 -5.99 3.93
CA GLY A 707 4.25 -5.10 5.08
C GLY A 707 5.65 -4.48 5.15
N LYS A 708 6.69 -5.26 4.84
CA LYS A 708 8.07 -4.74 4.79
C LYS A 708 8.25 -3.69 3.69
N LEU A 709 7.70 -3.94 2.51
CA LEU A 709 7.71 -2.97 1.40
C LEU A 709 6.92 -1.69 1.72
N SER A 710 5.89 -1.79 2.57
CA SER A 710 5.00 -0.68 2.93
C SER A 710 5.47 0.13 4.14
N PHE A 711 6.48 -0.34 4.88
CA PHE A 711 6.95 0.29 6.10
C PHE A 711 7.87 1.52 5.94
N PRO A 712 8.79 1.63 4.96
CA PRO A 712 9.68 2.80 4.85
C PRO A 712 8.99 4.17 4.86
N PRO A 713 7.77 4.36 4.30
CA PRO A 713 6.98 5.57 4.49
C PRO A 713 6.60 5.89 5.95
N VAL A 714 6.38 4.89 6.81
CA VAL A 714 6.05 5.04 8.25
C VAL A 714 7.22 5.69 8.99
N GLN A 715 8.46 5.24 8.74
CA GLN A 715 9.67 5.82 9.33
C GLN A 715 10.10 7.13 8.64
N ALA A 716 9.70 7.36 7.38
CA ALA A 716 10.02 8.60 6.67
C ALA A 716 9.25 9.82 7.20
N VAL A 717 7.93 9.72 7.37
CA VAL A 717 7.05 10.88 7.57
C VAL A 717 7.14 11.62 8.91
N PRO A 718 7.67 11.07 10.02
CA PRO A 718 8.00 11.86 11.20
C PRO A 718 9.05 12.94 10.94
N SER A 719 9.76 12.88 9.80
CA SER A 719 10.64 13.94 9.30
C SER A 719 9.91 15.18 8.80
N PHE A 720 8.57 15.14 8.65
CA PHE A 720 7.74 16.24 8.14
C PHE A 720 6.79 16.77 9.23
N PRO A 721 6.78 18.08 9.52
CA PRO A 721 5.98 18.65 10.62
C PRO A 721 4.47 18.55 10.38
N SER A 722 4.03 18.46 9.12
CA SER A 722 2.62 18.23 8.75
C SER A 722 2.07 16.88 9.24
N SER A 723 2.93 15.94 9.62
CA SER A 723 2.58 14.68 10.29
C SER A 723 2.16 14.87 11.75
N PHE A 724 2.46 16.02 12.36
CA PHE A 724 2.10 16.40 13.73
C PHE A 724 1.38 17.77 13.76
N PRO A 725 0.20 17.91 13.12
CA PRO A 725 -0.50 19.19 13.05
C PRO A 725 -0.95 19.72 14.42
N HIS A 726 -0.99 18.85 15.44
CA HIS A 726 -1.28 19.21 16.82
C HIS A 726 -0.07 19.82 17.56
N LEU A 727 1.16 19.58 17.08
CA LEU A 727 2.40 20.22 17.57
C LEU A 727 2.77 21.44 16.72
N PHE A 728 2.65 21.31 15.40
CA PHE A 728 3.17 22.27 14.41
C PHE A 728 2.08 22.94 13.55
N PRO A 729 0.98 23.47 14.12
CA PRO A 729 -0.11 24.06 13.34
C PRO A 729 0.38 25.25 12.52
N GLY A 730 0.21 25.18 11.19
CA GLY A 730 0.66 26.20 10.24
C GLY A 730 2.18 26.35 10.11
N LYS A 731 2.95 25.32 10.49
CA LYS A 731 4.43 25.34 10.46
C LYS A 731 5.01 24.23 9.57
N ASP A 732 4.43 24.06 8.39
CA ASP A 732 4.71 22.95 7.46
C ASP A 732 6.15 22.90 6.92
N ASN A 733 6.91 24.00 7.05
CA ASN A 733 8.29 24.14 6.58
C ASN A 733 9.36 24.07 7.70
N LEU A 734 9.02 23.60 8.91
CA LEU A 734 10.02 23.37 9.96
C LEU A 734 11.08 22.34 9.51
N ARG A 735 12.34 22.69 9.72
CA ARG A 735 13.46 21.74 9.56
C ARG A 735 13.42 20.68 10.66
N CYS A 736 13.83 19.47 10.30
CA CYS A 736 13.97 18.33 11.19
C CYS A 736 15.46 17.93 11.30
N LEU A 737 15.93 17.62 12.51
CA LEU A 737 17.25 17.01 12.75
C LEU A 737 17.08 15.64 13.39
N ILE A 738 17.71 14.61 12.81
CA ILE A 738 17.55 13.21 13.20
C ILE A 738 18.87 12.65 13.78
N PRO A 739 19.06 12.66 15.11
CA PRO A 739 20.09 11.86 15.77
C PRO A 739 19.77 10.36 15.69
N CYS A 740 20.64 9.61 15.03
CA CYS A 740 20.48 8.17 14.80
C CYS A 740 21.83 7.43 14.74
N ALA A 741 21.80 6.10 14.65
CA ALA A 741 22.96 5.31 14.22
C ALA A 741 22.99 5.23 12.69
N ILE A 742 24.18 5.09 12.09
CA ILE A 742 24.35 5.16 10.63
C ILE A 742 23.55 4.09 9.85
N ASP A 743 23.17 2.97 10.48
CA ASP A 743 22.29 1.97 9.86
C ASP A 743 20.87 2.46 9.54
N GLN A 744 20.44 3.62 10.06
CA GLN A 744 19.16 4.24 9.74
C GLN A 744 19.21 5.18 8.53
N ASP A 745 20.40 5.57 8.03
CA ASP A 745 20.52 6.45 6.86
C ASP A 745 19.75 5.96 5.63
N PRO A 746 19.67 4.65 5.28
CA PRO A 746 18.88 4.21 4.12
C PRO A 746 17.42 4.72 4.09
N TYR A 747 16.75 4.79 5.24
CA TYR A 747 15.42 5.39 5.35
C TYR A 747 15.42 6.90 5.10
N PHE A 748 16.42 7.61 5.63
CA PHE A 748 16.43 9.07 5.56
C PHE A 748 17.07 9.61 4.28
N ARG A 749 17.99 8.88 3.65
CA ARG A 749 18.42 9.06 2.25
C ARG A 749 17.23 8.95 1.31
N MET A 750 16.40 7.90 1.45
CA MET A 750 15.12 7.79 0.73
C MET A 750 14.19 8.98 1.03
N THR A 751 14.09 9.41 2.29
CA THR A 751 13.24 10.53 2.71
C THR A 751 13.73 11.87 2.11
N ARG A 752 15.03 12.10 2.05
CA ARG A 752 15.68 13.31 1.48
C ARG A 752 15.52 13.41 -0.04
N ASP A 753 15.42 12.28 -0.73
CA ASP A 753 15.08 12.22 -2.17
C ASP A 753 13.59 12.53 -2.42
N VAL A 754 12.71 12.19 -1.47
CA VAL A 754 11.25 12.38 -1.61
C VAL A 754 10.81 13.77 -1.13
N ALA A 755 11.40 14.32 -0.08
CA ALA A 755 10.95 15.56 0.55
C ALA A 755 10.74 16.73 -0.43
N PRO A 756 11.69 17.08 -1.34
CA PRO A 756 11.49 18.20 -2.27
C PRO A 756 10.34 17.96 -3.26
N ARG A 757 10.08 16.70 -3.63
CA ARG A 757 8.97 16.31 -4.53
C ARG A 757 7.60 16.45 -3.88
N LEU A 758 7.55 16.56 -2.56
CA LEU A 758 6.35 16.82 -1.76
C LEU A 758 6.28 18.27 -1.22
N GLY A 759 7.25 19.12 -1.59
CA GLY A 759 7.34 20.51 -1.08
C GLY A 759 7.95 20.64 0.32
N TYR A 760 8.47 19.56 0.91
CA TYR A 760 9.08 19.58 2.25
C TYR A 760 10.59 19.82 2.21
N SER A 761 11.10 20.43 3.28
CA SER A 761 12.54 20.51 3.52
C SER A 761 13.14 19.12 3.75
N LYS A 762 14.38 18.91 3.29
CA LYS A 762 15.14 17.69 3.58
C LYS A 762 15.43 17.60 5.10
N PRO A 763 15.23 16.46 5.77
CA PRO A 763 15.71 16.27 7.12
C PRO A 763 17.24 16.26 7.16
N ALA A 764 17.81 16.92 8.16
CA ALA A 764 19.23 16.83 8.50
C ALA A 764 19.48 15.60 9.38
N LEU A 765 20.65 14.97 9.23
CA LEU A 765 21.06 13.80 10.01
C LEU A 765 22.29 14.12 10.85
N ILE A 766 22.41 13.44 11.99
CA ILE A 766 23.66 13.33 12.75
C ILE A 766 23.80 11.88 13.22
N GLU A 767 24.89 11.24 12.81
CA GLU A 767 25.01 9.79 12.68
C GLU A 767 26.09 9.24 13.61
N SER A 768 25.73 8.21 14.38
CA SER A 768 26.64 7.53 15.32
C SER A 768 27.22 6.22 14.79
N THR A 769 28.43 5.95 15.26
CA THR A 769 29.11 4.65 15.18
C THR A 769 28.33 3.56 15.93
N PHE A 770 28.57 2.30 15.59
CA PHE A 770 27.94 1.19 16.30
C PHE A 770 28.58 0.96 17.67
N PHE A 771 27.74 0.91 18.70
CA PHE A 771 28.17 0.52 20.04
C PHE A 771 28.46 -1.00 20.07
N PRO A 772 29.69 -1.43 20.42
CA PRO A 772 30.12 -2.83 20.23
C PRO A 772 29.53 -3.80 21.27
N ALA A 773 29.47 -5.08 20.91
CA ALA A 773 29.08 -6.15 21.83
C ALA A 773 30.18 -6.46 22.84
N LEU A 774 29.81 -7.11 23.95
CA LEU A 774 30.78 -7.51 24.98
C LEU A 774 31.90 -8.41 24.40
N GLN A 775 31.55 -9.30 23.47
CA GLN A 775 32.46 -10.31 22.89
C GLN A 775 33.45 -9.76 21.85
N GLY A 776 33.24 -8.55 21.29
CA GLY A 776 34.10 -7.99 20.23
C GLY A 776 33.37 -7.05 19.26
N GLU A 777 34.07 -6.63 18.20
CA GLU A 777 33.51 -5.74 17.16
C GLU A 777 32.69 -6.48 16.09
N ASN A 778 32.83 -7.80 15.98
CA ASN A 778 32.32 -8.62 14.87
C ASN A 778 30.79 -8.84 14.89
N GLY A 779 30.04 -8.02 15.62
CA GLY A 779 28.58 -8.06 15.69
C GLY A 779 27.99 -6.95 16.54
N LYS A 780 26.78 -6.51 16.18
CA LYS A 780 25.91 -5.69 17.04
C LYS A 780 25.51 -6.49 18.28
N MET A 781 25.30 -5.81 19.41
CA MET A 781 24.58 -6.41 20.55
C MET A 781 23.20 -6.90 20.11
N SER A 782 22.80 -8.09 20.57
CA SER A 782 21.50 -8.67 20.22
C SER A 782 20.69 -8.99 21.47
N ALA A 783 19.41 -8.61 21.44
CA ALA A 783 18.42 -9.05 22.44
C ALA A 783 18.25 -10.58 22.50
N SER A 784 18.77 -11.34 21.51
CA SER A 784 18.78 -12.80 21.51
C SER A 784 19.93 -13.45 22.30
N ASP A 785 20.95 -12.70 22.71
CA ASP A 785 21.96 -13.18 23.67
C ASP A 785 22.02 -12.24 24.89
N PRO A 786 21.50 -12.67 26.06
CA PRO A 786 21.52 -11.86 27.28
C PRO A 786 22.93 -11.62 27.84
N ASN A 787 23.94 -12.34 27.36
CA ASN A 787 25.35 -12.17 27.70
C ASN A 787 26.10 -11.26 26.72
N SER A 788 25.49 -10.86 25.60
CA SER A 788 26.10 -9.93 24.63
C SER A 788 26.07 -8.46 25.06
N ALA A 789 25.14 -8.12 25.97
CA ALA A 789 24.77 -6.76 26.31
C ALA A 789 24.59 -6.52 27.82
N ILE A 790 24.91 -5.28 28.23
CA ILE A 790 24.52 -4.72 29.52
C ILE A 790 23.15 -4.05 29.37
N TYR A 791 22.15 -4.52 30.11
CA TYR A 791 20.78 -4.00 30.10
C TYR A 791 20.59 -2.90 31.13
N VAL A 792 19.66 -1.98 30.89
CA VAL A 792 19.34 -0.89 31.83
C VAL A 792 18.62 -1.39 33.10
N THR A 793 18.32 -2.69 33.16
CA THR A 793 17.72 -3.40 34.30
C THR A 793 18.71 -4.26 35.09
N ASP A 794 19.91 -4.54 34.55
CA ASP A 794 20.95 -5.36 35.20
C ASP A 794 21.32 -4.78 36.58
N THR A 795 21.50 -5.63 37.59
CA THR A 795 22.07 -5.21 38.88
C THR A 795 23.58 -4.98 38.78
N ALA A 796 24.14 -4.20 39.71
CA ALA A 796 25.59 -4.07 39.91
C ALA A 796 26.37 -5.41 39.88
N LYS A 797 25.77 -6.51 40.38
CA LYS A 797 26.36 -7.85 40.36
C LYS A 797 26.39 -8.45 38.95
N GLU A 798 25.31 -8.31 38.19
CA GLU A 798 25.21 -8.79 36.81
C GLU A 798 26.10 -7.98 35.87
N ILE A 799 26.12 -6.65 36.00
CA ILE A 799 27.07 -5.75 35.31
C ILE A 799 28.51 -6.22 35.55
N LYS A 800 28.91 -6.40 36.82
CA LYS A 800 30.24 -6.89 37.19
C LYS A 800 30.54 -8.27 36.61
N THR A 801 29.56 -9.18 36.63
CA THR A 801 29.73 -10.55 36.11
C THR A 801 29.92 -10.55 34.60
N LYS A 802 29.09 -9.81 33.86
CA LYS A 802 29.15 -9.68 32.39
C LYS A 802 30.45 -9.01 31.93
N ILE A 803 30.88 -7.92 32.57
CA ILE A 803 32.16 -7.27 32.25
C ILE A 803 33.33 -8.21 32.49
N ASN A 804 33.38 -8.90 33.64
CA ASN A 804 34.52 -9.78 33.94
C ASN A 804 34.54 -11.02 33.03
N SER A 805 33.39 -11.66 32.78
CA SER A 805 33.29 -12.95 32.08
C SER A 805 33.24 -12.84 30.56
N TYR A 806 32.65 -11.78 30.01
CA TYR A 806 32.33 -11.69 28.57
C TYR A 806 32.94 -10.49 27.85
N ALA A 807 33.29 -9.38 28.53
CA ALA A 807 33.95 -8.26 27.85
C ALA A 807 35.33 -8.68 27.33
N PHE A 808 35.54 -8.63 26.03
CA PHE A 808 36.82 -8.98 25.41
C PHE A 808 37.92 -7.99 25.85
N SER A 809 39.11 -8.54 26.11
CA SER A 809 40.27 -7.81 26.63
C SER A 809 41.40 -7.77 25.61
N GLY A 810 41.98 -6.59 25.41
CA GLY A 810 43.23 -6.42 24.67
C GLY A 810 44.48 -6.59 25.53
N GLY A 811 44.33 -6.72 26.85
CA GLY A 811 45.41 -7.02 27.79
C GLY A 811 45.84 -8.49 27.80
N GLN A 812 47.01 -8.75 28.40
CA GLN A 812 47.73 -10.01 28.28
C GLN A 812 47.26 -11.12 29.26
N ASN A 813 47.51 -12.38 28.88
CA ASN A 813 47.15 -13.57 29.67
C ASN A 813 47.91 -13.75 30.99
N SER A 814 48.95 -12.95 31.27
CA SER A 814 49.70 -12.96 32.54
C SER A 814 50.04 -11.53 32.97
N ILE A 815 50.25 -11.33 34.27
CA ILE A 815 50.62 -10.02 34.84
C ILE A 815 51.98 -9.57 34.30
N ASP A 816 52.94 -10.48 34.18
CA ASP A 816 54.29 -10.16 33.69
C ASP A 816 54.27 -9.74 32.22
N ASN A 817 53.50 -10.45 31.38
CA ASN A 817 53.30 -10.04 29.99
C ASN A 817 52.56 -8.70 29.92
N GLN A 818 51.54 -8.47 30.74
CA GLN A 818 50.82 -7.20 30.78
C GLN A 818 51.75 -6.05 31.15
N ARG A 819 52.66 -6.26 32.11
CA ARG A 819 53.68 -5.29 32.53
C ARG A 819 54.75 -5.02 31.46
N ALA A 820 55.07 -6.01 30.62
CA ALA A 820 56.12 -5.92 29.60
C ALA A 820 55.64 -5.47 28.22
N LEU A 821 54.41 -5.82 27.84
CA LEU A 821 53.85 -5.64 26.48
C LEU A 821 52.65 -4.68 26.43
N GLY A 822 52.01 -4.40 27.58
CA GLY A 822 50.79 -3.60 27.64
C GLY A 822 49.57 -4.25 26.99
N ALA A 823 48.51 -3.46 26.81
CA ALA A 823 47.24 -3.90 26.22
C ALA A 823 46.95 -3.25 24.86
N ASN A 824 46.40 -4.03 23.94
CA ASN A 824 45.92 -3.53 22.66
C ASN A 824 44.55 -2.82 22.82
N LEU A 825 44.59 -1.50 22.94
CA LEU A 825 43.40 -0.65 23.14
C LEU A 825 42.39 -0.73 21.97
N GLU A 826 42.87 -1.01 20.75
CA GLU A 826 42.02 -1.09 19.55
C GLU A 826 41.05 -2.29 19.57
N VAL A 827 41.25 -3.27 20.44
CA VAL A 827 40.34 -4.42 20.58
C VAL A 827 39.68 -4.51 21.95
N ASP A 828 40.20 -3.82 22.98
CA ASP A 828 39.67 -3.91 24.35
C ASP A 828 38.30 -3.24 24.48
N ILE A 829 37.27 -4.06 24.74
CA ILE A 829 35.89 -3.59 24.89
C ILE A 829 35.71 -2.73 26.14
N SER A 830 36.53 -2.94 27.17
CA SER A 830 36.43 -2.18 28.42
C SER A 830 36.85 -0.72 28.22
N VAL A 831 37.95 -0.51 27.50
CA VAL A 831 38.43 0.82 27.10
C VAL A 831 37.43 1.52 26.18
N LYS A 832 36.85 0.77 25.23
CA LYS A 832 35.81 1.31 24.32
C LYS A 832 34.58 1.77 25.10
N TYR A 833 34.02 0.94 25.97
CA TYR A 833 32.85 1.32 26.78
C TYR A 833 33.16 2.54 27.69
N LEU A 834 34.37 2.65 28.25
CA LEU A 834 34.79 3.86 28.96
C LEU A 834 34.81 5.10 28.05
N SER A 835 35.23 4.98 26.79
CA SER A 835 35.19 6.10 25.83
C SER A 835 33.78 6.59 25.47
N PHE A 836 32.74 5.75 25.64
CA PHE A 836 31.34 6.22 25.60
C PHE A 836 30.91 6.86 26.93
N PHE A 837 31.21 6.25 28.09
CA PHE A 837 30.47 6.52 29.34
C PHE A 837 31.22 7.22 30.47
N LEU A 838 32.55 7.33 30.41
CA LEU A 838 33.34 8.09 31.39
C LEU A 838 33.39 9.55 30.96
N GLU A 839 32.81 10.49 31.73
CA GLU A 839 32.73 11.90 31.32
C GLU A 839 34.09 12.64 31.25
N ASP A 840 35.06 12.23 32.08
CA ASP A 840 36.37 12.87 32.17
C ASP A 840 37.33 12.37 31.06
N ASP A 841 37.66 13.27 30.12
CA ASP A 841 38.62 13.02 29.05
C ASP A 841 40.06 12.83 29.56
N THR A 842 40.42 13.46 30.69
CA THR A 842 41.74 13.35 31.33
C THR A 842 41.91 11.99 32.00
N GLU A 843 40.88 11.53 32.71
CA GLU A 843 40.88 10.19 33.31
C GLU A 843 40.90 9.11 32.22
N LEU A 844 40.10 9.28 31.15
CA LEU A 844 40.09 8.35 30.02
C LEU A 844 41.46 8.23 29.35
N GLU A 845 42.15 9.34 29.09
CA GLU A 845 43.47 9.33 28.47
C GLU A 845 44.55 8.79 29.42
N HIS A 846 44.44 9.04 30.72
CA HIS A 846 45.30 8.38 31.72
C HIS A 846 45.11 6.86 31.72
N ILE A 847 43.87 6.37 31.69
CA ILE A 847 43.56 4.93 31.62
C ILE A 847 44.12 4.31 30.33
N LYS A 848 43.88 4.93 29.17
CA LYS A 848 44.44 4.49 27.88
C LYS A 848 45.96 4.38 27.94
N LYS A 849 46.64 5.46 28.36
CA LYS A 849 48.10 5.55 28.43
C LYS A 849 48.71 4.50 29.37
N GLU A 850 48.19 4.35 30.57
CA GLU A 850 48.76 3.41 31.55
C GLU A 850 48.39 1.96 31.24
N TYR A 851 47.19 1.66 30.76
CA TYR A 851 46.82 0.30 30.37
C TYR A 851 47.56 -0.16 29.10
N GLY A 852 47.67 0.72 28.09
CA GLY A 852 48.41 0.49 26.86
C GLY A 852 49.92 0.31 27.07
N LYS A 853 50.47 0.81 28.19
CA LYS A 853 51.88 0.64 28.57
C LYS A 853 52.12 -0.38 29.69
N GLY A 854 51.08 -1.09 30.14
CA GLY A 854 51.22 -2.08 31.22
C GLY A 854 51.35 -1.50 32.64
N GLY A 855 51.21 -0.18 32.81
CA GLY A 855 51.09 0.50 34.11
C GLY A 855 49.80 0.11 34.86
N MET A 856 48.72 -0.19 34.13
CA MET A 856 47.45 -0.68 34.67
C MET A 856 47.18 -2.13 34.22
N LEU A 857 46.45 -2.92 35.03
CA LEU A 857 46.04 -4.28 34.68
C LEU A 857 44.59 -4.31 34.16
N THR A 858 44.26 -5.28 33.31
CA THR A 858 42.91 -5.49 32.75
C THR A 858 41.81 -5.52 33.81
N ARG A 859 42.07 -6.16 34.95
CA ARG A 859 41.11 -6.21 36.08
C ARG A 859 40.78 -4.82 36.61
N ASP A 860 41.75 -3.92 36.63
CA ASP A 860 41.60 -2.60 37.24
C ASP A 860 40.80 -1.69 36.29
N VAL A 861 41.04 -1.78 34.97
CA VAL A 861 40.19 -1.18 33.92
C VAL A 861 38.75 -1.74 33.97
N LYS A 862 38.59 -3.06 34.08
CA LYS A 862 37.27 -3.71 34.19
C LYS A 862 36.53 -3.32 35.46
N ASN A 863 37.23 -3.14 36.58
CA ASN A 863 36.64 -2.60 37.81
C ASN A 863 36.15 -1.16 37.58
N ARG A 864 36.99 -0.29 37.00
CA ARG A 864 36.60 1.11 36.77
C ARG A 864 35.41 1.25 35.81
N LEU A 865 35.36 0.44 34.75
CA LEU A 865 34.17 0.36 33.91
C LEU A 865 32.93 -0.15 34.70
N THR A 866 33.11 -1.16 35.56
CA THR A 866 32.01 -1.69 36.38
C THR A 866 31.41 -0.59 37.25
N GLU A 867 32.22 0.28 37.85
CA GLU A 867 31.76 1.44 38.62
C GLU A 867 30.92 2.41 37.77
N VAL A 868 31.49 2.87 36.65
CA VAL A 868 30.85 3.84 35.73
C VAL A 868 29.50 3.31 35.22
N LEU A 869 29.46 2.06 34.75
CA LEU A 869 28.21 1.45 34.28
C LEU A 869 27.21 1.20 35.40
N THR A 870 27.67 0.80 36.58
CA THR A 870 26.78 0.62 37.74
C THR A 870 26.14 1.95 38.14
N GLU A 871 26.88 3.06 38.15
CA GLU A 871 26.30 4.35 38.50
C GLU A 871 25.25 4.80 37.47
N ILE A 872 25.54 4.66 36.17
CA ILE A 872 24.62 5.00 35.08
C ILE A 872 23.36 4.14 35.15
N VAL A 873 23.50 2.82 35.30
CA VAL A 873 22.37 1.89 35.36
C VAL A 873 21.55 2.08 36.63
N GLU A 874 22.16 2.21 37.81
CA GLU A 874 21.40 2.47 39.05
C GLU A 874 20.80 3.88 39.11
N ARG A 875 21.32 4.85 38.34
CA ARG A 875 20.66 6.15 38.09
C ARG A 875 19.42 5.97 37.20
N HIS A 876 19.54 5.22 36.10
CA HIS A 876 18.43 4.92 35.19
C HIS A 876 17.33 4.08 35.86
N ARG A 877 17.68 3.03 36.61
CA ARG A 877 16.73 2.18 37.36
C ARG A 877 15.90 2.99 38.36
N ARG A 878 16.53 3.93 39.08
CA ARG A 878 15.82 4.88 39.97
C ARG A 878 14.90 5.83 39.21
N ALA A 879 15.33 6.36 38.05
CA ALA A 879 14.48 7.19 37.20
C ALA A 879 13.28 6.41 36.66
N ARG A 880 13.49 5.20 36.12
CA ARG A 880 12.43 4.30 35.60
C ARG A 880 11.43 3.90 36.69
N ALA A 881 11.91 3.64 37.91
CA ALA A 881 11.05 3.32 39.06
C ALA A 881 10.14 4.50 39.49
N ALA A 882 10.42 5.73 39.03
CA ALA A 882 9.56 6.90 39.23
C ALA A 882 8.62 7.18 38.04
N VAL A 883 8.73 6.45 36.92
CA VAL A 883 7.82 6.61 35.77
C VAL A 883 6.53 5.84 36.01
N THR A 884 5.42 6.57 36.15
CA THR A 884 4.07 5.97 36.30
C THR A 884 3.38 5.78 34.93
N GLU A 885 2.28 5.03 34.88
CA GLU A 885 1.49 4.90 33.64
C GLU A 885 0.91 6.25 33.20
N GLU A 886 0.50 7.11 34.13
CA GLU A 886 0.01 8.45 33.84
C GLU A 886 1.10 9.35 33.23
N MET A 887 2.37 9.11 33.58
CA MET A 887 3.50 9.77 32.90
C MET A 887 3.66 9.24 31.47
N VAL A 888 3.62 7.91 31.26
CA VAL A 888 3.66 7.32 29.92
C VAL A 888 2.53 7.89 29.05
N ASP A 889 1.30 7.90 29.58
CA ASP A 889 0.13 8.46 28.89
C ASP A 889 0.28 9.96 28.62
N ALA A 890 0.86 10.74 29.54
CA ALA A 890 1.10 12.17 29.32
C ALA A 890 2.21 12.46 28.29
N PHE A 891 3.22 11.60 28.15
CA PHE A 891 4.19 11.66 27.05
C PHE A 891 3.61 11.16 25.72
N MET A 892 2.65 10.24 25.76
CA MET A 892 2.01 9.63 24.57
C MET A 892 0.68 10.26 24.13
N ALA A 893 0.14 11.19 24.91
CA ALA A 893 -1.08 11.91 24.57
C ALA A 893 -0.87 12.87 23.39
N VAL A 894 -1.74 12.78 22.39
CA VAL A 894 -1.85 13.73 21.27
C VAL A 894 -2.35 15.08 21.80
N ARG A 895 -1.43 15.97 22.16
CA ARG A 895 -1.71 17.26 22.81
C ARG A 895 -0.79 18.38 22.32
N PRO A 896 -1.27 19.64 22.25
CA PRO A 896 -0.40 20.77 21.92
C PRO A 896 0.66 21.00 23.01
N LEU A 897 1.84 21.45 22.59
CA LEU A 897 2.97 21.80 23.44
C LEU A 897 3.27 23.31 23.30
N PRO A 898 2.51 24.19 23.98
CA PRO A 898 2.48 25.63 23.66
C PRO A 898 3.83 26.34 23.79
N ASN A 899 4.69 25.91 24.71
CA ASN A 899 5.95 26.56 25.08
C ASN A 899 7.20 25.81 24.55
N MET A 900 7.03 24.86 23.62
CA MET A 900 8.10 23.90 23.27
C MET A 900 9.36 24.48 22.61
N PHE A 901 9.36 25.77 22.26
CA PHE A 901 10.46 26.48 21.59
C PHE A 901 11.16 27.55 22.47
N GLU A 902 10.86 27.59 23.77
CA GLU A 902 11.33 28.61 24.75
C GLU A 902 12.58 28.20 25.56
#